data_AF-A0A7X7FT42-F1
#
_entry.id   AF-A0A7X7FT42-F1
#
_cell.length_a   1.000
_cell.length_b   1.000
_cell.length_c   1.000
_cell.angle_alpha   90.00
_cell.angle_beta   90.00
_cell.angle_gamma   90.00
#
_symmetry.space_group_name_H-M   'P 1'
#
loop_
_entity.id
_entity.type
_entity.pdbx_description
1 polymer ?
#
loop_
_entity_poly.entity_id
_entity_poly.type
_entity_poly.pdbx_seq_one_letter_code
_entity_poly.pdbx_strand_id
1 'polypeptide(L)'
;MNRCLACLVIPLISCTAAFAARIAPPIRAQMAPMPATIQAGQAVDIVLDRYWRSNVKVDQAGLHDNKKSFPHVPHLIEYRFELSVGGEYELQGRYTAETASPTFLTIDGKPQGIRFEKAEDRRSEWVSLSKTRLTPGKHWIRFTSRYVETPFPTVSGLRLVYHGGQNPAPDPEPPIVGPRPSLPDDWSKNISRKIHSDFHTAGFIRGIGSKLDGDAFGKTLKDSGINAICIFAKGHHGYAYYNTKIGTRHPGLDFDLMQAQIYACHKYGIAVWTYFSIAPDELYNSTCDQTITDPNDRPTDMQVDVKSSYVVDNLWPMVTECVRNYDLDGLFFDFPGNEEFVRETVRLVKGIKPGMVVAYNHQWAKSRDELRGLDVLELESWRHKQPLYHWQYYARYARGAVPLTAMTIRFHRSWGDFGGVTNEAMLRVHAATAMANGCLLTIGDHLHPSGQLDPAVYERIGRVLRDVMKIEPYVTGSESIPYVALMRLKEVALMGVDNPCHALLDSGIHFTVIDPSQDLHPFAAVVVPDASMVDDALTAQLQEYVENGGRLLVFGKPSAKLANLLGVEAQAAKEAAYINIDPRIFPTPPPTNLYTYLDVAPARPLEGTDVLAPLVWAMNHGTIHISRRQSPPSDEPSGLAAITS
;
A
#
# COMPACT_ATOMS: atom_id res chain seq x y z
N MET A 1 31.34 -33.85 31.48
CA MET A 1 30.04 -34.48 31.82
C MET A 1 28.91 -33.59 31.31
N ASN A 2 28.04 -34.21 30.51
CA ASN A 2 26.78 -33.81 29.85
C ASN A 2 26.00 -32.53 30.30
N ARG A 3 25.78 -31.64 29.30
CA ARG A 3 24.54 -30.94 28.78
C ARG A 3 23.39 -30.60 29.76
N CYS A 4 22.70 -29.45 29.72
CA CYS A 4 22.13 -28.69 28.58
C CYS A 4 22.04 -27.16 28.85
N LEU A 5 22.34 -26.36 27.83
CA LEU A 5 22.00 -24.93 27.70
C LEU A 5 20.83 -24.80 26.72
N ALA A 6 19.87 -23.92 27.00
CA ALA A 6 18.89 -23.44 26.01
C ALA A 6 18.89 -21.91 26.03
N CYS A 7 19.74 -21.32 25.19
CA CYS A 7 19.65 -19.92 24.75
C CYS A 7 18.90 -19.90 23.43
N LEU A 8 17.77 -19.20 23.35
CA LEU A 8 17.21 -18.76 22.07
C LEU A 8 17.71 -17.35 21.80
N VAL A 9 18.95 -17.27 21.32
CA VAL A 9 19.49 -16.10 20.63
C VAL A 9 19.08 -16.27 19.18
N ILE A 10 18.18 -15.42 18.68
CA ILE A 10 18.05 -15.22 17.24
C ILE A 10 19.16 -14.22 16.88
N PRO A 11 20.22 -14.62 16.16
CA PRO A 11 21.18 -13.65 15.68
C PRO A 11 20.49 -12.80 14.62
N LEU A 12 20.35 -11.49 14.88
CA LEU A 12 20.37 -10.49 13.82
C LEU A 12 21.76 -10.55 13.21
N ILE A 13 21.92 -11.41 12.20
CA ILE A 13 23.06 -11.33 11.31
C ILE A 13 22.89 -10.02 10.55
N SER A 14 23.68 -9.02 10.93
CA SER A 14 24.00 -7.91 10.06
C SER A 14 24.73 -8.47 8.84
N CYS A 15 23.98 -8.86 7.81
CA CYS A 15 24.54 -9.05 6.48
C CYS A 15 24.70 -7.66 5.83
N THR A 16 25.65 -6.87 6.31
CA THR A 16 26.37 -5.96 5.42
C THR A 16 27.36 -6.78 4.60
N ALA A 17 26.81 -7.56 3.68
CA ALA A 17 27.51 -7.95 2.48
C ALA A 17 26.57 -7.51 1.36
N ALA A 18 26.87 -6.36 0.77
CA ALA A 18 26.33 -5.98 -0.50
C ALA A 18 26.70 -7.09 -1.50
N PHE A 19 25.83 -8.09 -1.65
CA PHE A 19 25.71 -8.74 -2.93
C PHE A 19 25.19 -7.64 -3.84
N ALA A 20 26.11 -7.03 -4.58
CA ALA A 20 25.78 -6.49 -5.88
C ALA A 20 25.20 -7.68 -6.67
N ALA A 21 23.91 -7.94 -6.49
CA ALA A 21 23.14 -8.67 -7.46
C ALA A 21 23.40 -7.90 -8.75
N ARG A 22 24.17 -8.51 -9.64
CA ARG A 22 24.28 -8.03 -11.01
C ARG A 22 22.84 -8.02 -11.49
N ILE A 23 22.22 -6.85 -11.46
CA ILE A 23 20.99 -6.56 -12.17
C ILE A 23 21.37 -6.92 -13.60
N ALA A 24 20.92 -8.08 -14.08
CA ALA A 24 21.07 -8.42 -15.47
C ALA A 24 20.49 -7.23 -16.24
N PRO A 25 21.19 -6.70 -17.25
CA PRO A 25 20.67 -5.57 -18.01
C PRO A 25 19.25 -5.95 -18.44
N PRO A 26 18.26 -5.05 -18.23
CA PRO A 26 16.89 -5.34 -18.62
C PRO A 26 16.92 -5.78 -20.08
N ILE A 27 16.24 -6.88 -20.39
CA ILE A 27 16.05 -7.33 -21.76
C ILE A 27 15.30 -6.20 -22.47
N ARG A 28 16.03 -5.26 -23.07
CA ARG A 28 15.50 -4.34 -24.07
C ARG A 28 15.09 -5.23 -25.21
N ALA A 29 13.80 -5.50 -25.25
CA ALA A 29 13.14 -5.97 -26.45
C ALA A 29 13.56 -4.99 -27.56
N GLN A 30 14.43 -5.43 -28.46
CA GLN A 30 14.85 -4.61 -29.60
C GLN A 30 13.61 -4.42 -30.46
N MET A 31 13.02 -3.22 -30.39
CA MET A 31 11.95 -2.85 -31.32
C MET A 31 12.57 -2.82 -32.72
N ALA A 32 12.04 -3.60 -33.65
CA ALA A 32 12.47 -3.53 -35.03
C ALA A 32 12.05 -2.16 -35.60
N PRO A 33 12.99 -1.27 -35.98
CA PRO A 33 12.63 -0.01 -36.59
C PRO A 33 12.02 -0.28 -37.97
N MET A 34 10.82 0.26 -38.23
CA MET A 34 10.23 0.18 -39.57
C MET A 34 10.92 1.14 -40.54
N PRO A 35 10.87 0.89 -41.86
CA PRO A 35 11.47 1.76 -42.86
C PRO A 35 11.08 3.23 -42.67
N ALA A 36 12.02 4.15 -42.87
CA ALA A 36 11.78 5.59 -42.77
C ALA A 36 10.73 6.10 -43.79
N THR A 37 10.50 5.33 -44.87
CA THR A 37 9.45 5.57 -45.87
C THR A 37 8.79 4.25 -46.23
N ILE A 38 7.47 4.28 -46.46
CA ILE A 38 6.67 3.09 -46.83
C ILE A 38 5.68 3.45 -47.94
N GLN A 39 5.62 2.65 -49.00
CA GLN A 39 4.71 2.86 -50.13
C GLN A 39 3.40 2.08 -49.95
N ALA A 40 2.30 2.58 -50.53
CA ALA A 40 1.04 1.84 -50.52
C ALA A 40 1.22 0.47 -51.21
N GLY A 41 0.69 -0.58 -50.61
CA GLY A 41 0.90 -1.98 -50.99
C GLY A 41 2.17 -2.63 -50.43
N GLN A 42 3.08 -1.87 -49.82
CA GLN A 42 4.29 -2.43 -49.23
C GLN A 42 3.95 -3.13 -47.91
N ALA A 43 4.44 -4.36 -47.76
CA ALA A 43 4.32 -5.14 -46.54
C ALA A 43 5.61 -5.05 -45.70
N VAL A 44 5.46 -4.95 -44.39
CA VAL A 44 6.58 -4.98 -43.43
C VAL A 44 6.29 -6.05 -42.39
N ASP A 45 7.18 -7.02 -42.28
CA ASP A 45 7.10 -8.08 -41.29
C ASP A 45 7.37 -7.52 -39.89
N ILE A 46 6.58 -7.98 -38.92
CA ILE A 46 6.72 -7.60 -37.52
C ILE A 46 7.42 -8.74 -36.79
N VAL A 47 8.56 -8.42 -36.18
CA VAL A 47 9.29 -9.39 -35.37
C VAL A 47 8.54 -9.62 -34.05
N LEU A 48 8.41 -10.89 -33.66
CA LEU A 48 7.84 -11.27 -32.38
C LEU A 48 8.70 -10.70 -31.25
N ASP A 49 8.11 -9.83 -30.43
CA ASP A 49 8.80 -9.14 -29.34
C ASP A 49 8.81 -10.00 -28.06
N ARG A 50 7.62 -10.43 -27.61
CA ARG A 50 7.45 -11.20 -26.37
C ARG A 50 6.42 -12.31 -26.56
N TYR A 51 6.73 -13.46 -26.00
CA TYR A 51 5.84 -14.60 -25.94
C TYR A 51 5.75 -15.12 -24.50
N TRP A 52 4.51 -15.23 -24.01
CA TRP A 52 4.17 -15.70 -22.69
C TRP A 52 3.51 -17.06 -22.79
N ARG A 53 4.04 -18.04 -22.06
CA ARG A 53 3.26 -19.18 -21.61
C ARG A 53 3.07 -18.98 -20.13
N SER A 54 1.84 -18.76 -19.67
CA SER A 54 1.62 -18.36 -18.28
C SER A 54 2.16 -16.97 -17.98
N ASN A 55 2.61 -16.83 -16.74
CA ASN A 55 3.52 -15.86 -16.19
C ASN A 55 4.99 -16.09 -16.65
N VAL A 56 5.37 -17.12 -17.41
CA VAL A 56 6.78 -17.29 -17.80
C VAL A 56 7.08 -16.63 -19.15
N LYS A 57 8.04 -15.69 -19.15
CA LYS A 57 8.64 -15.15 -20.38
C LYS A 57 9.48 -16.24 -21.05
N VAL A 58 9.18 -16.56 -22.30
CA VAL A 58 9.99 -17.51 -23.07
C VAL A 58 10.98 -16.72 -23.93
N ASP A 59 12.26 -17.09 -23.91
CA ASP A 59 13.28 -16.49 -24.79
C ASP A 59 13.11 -16.92 -26.26
N GLN A 60 13.88 -16.32 -27.17
CA GLN A 60 13.81 -16.66 -28.59
C GLN A 60 14.14 -18.15 -28.88
N ALA A 61 14.91 -18.81 -28.02
CA ALA A 61 15.26 -20.22 -28.16
C ALA A 61 14.10 -21.15 -27.72
N GLY A 62 13.39 -20.80 -26.65
CA GLY A 62 12.23 -21.53 -26.15
C GLY A 62 10.97 -21.39 -27.02
N LEU A 63 10.96 -20.46 -27.98
CA LEU A 63 9.96 -20.43 -29.07
C LEU A 63 10.04 -21.65 -29.99
N HIS A 64 11.21 -22.28 -30.11
CA HIS A 64 11.43 -23.45 -30.96
C HIS A 64 11.17 -24.78 -30.25
N ASP A 65 11.19 -24.82 -28.91
CA ASP A 65 10.94 -26.02 -28.12
C ASP A 65 9.47 -26.11 -27.66
N ASN A 66 8.59 -26.43 -28.61
CA ASN A 66 7.18 -26.69 -28.36
C ASN A 66 6.91 -27.98 -27.56
N LYS A 67 7.91 -28.67 -27.01
CA LYS A 67 7.75 -29.99 -26.36
C LYS A 67 7.60 -29.96 -24.83
N LYS A 68 7.80 -28.82 -24.17
CA LYS A 68 7.59 -28.72 -22.71
C LYS A 68 6.11 -28.47 -22.39
N SER A 69 5.46 -29.46 -21.79
CA SER A 69 4.11 -29.36 -21.23
C SER A 69 4.16 -28.56 -19.93
N PHE A 70 3.50 -27.39 -19.91
CA PHE A 70 3.26 -26.64 -18.68
C PHE A 70 1.77 -26.73 -18.33
N PRO A 71 1.42 -27.15 -17.11
CA PRO A 71 0.02 -27.32 -16.73
C PRO A 71 -0.68 -25.96 -16.55
N HIS A 72 -1.70 -25.71 -17.37
CA HIS A 72 -2.84 -24.80 -17.13
C HIS A 72 -2.61 -23.26 -17.08
N VAL A 73 -2.33 -22.54 -18.17
CA VAL A 73 -2.16 -21.07 -18.05
C VAL A 73 -2.37 -20.23 -19.34
N PRO A 74 -2.86 -18.96 -19.27
CA PRO A 74 -3.11 -18.13 -20.46
C PRO A 74 -1.85 -17.90 -21.29
N HIS A 75 -2.05 -17.78 -22.60
CA HIS A 75 -1.01 -17.41 -23.55
C HIS A 75 -1.25 -15.95 -23.99
N LEU A 76 -0.21 -15.12 -23.84
CA LEU A 76 -0.15 -13.77 -24.39
C LEU A 76 0.98 -13.74 -25.40
N ILE A 77 0.67 -13.37 -26.64
CA ILE A 77 1.68 -13.06 -27.65
C ILE A 77 1.64 -11.56 -27.88
N GLU A 78 2.78 -10.90 -27.73
CA GLU A 78 2.91 -9.46 -27.91
C GLU A 78 3.98 -9.16 -28.97
N TYR A 79 3.60 -8.32 -29.92
CA TYR A 79 4.49 -7.75 -30.93
C TYR A 79 4.56 -6.25 -30.69
N ARG A 80 5.78 -5.73 -30.56
CA ARG A 80 6.07 -4.30 -30.42
C ARG A 80 6.82 -3.81 -31.64
N PHE A 81 6.39 -2.69 -32.18
CA PHE A 81 7.01 -2.08 -33.36
C PHE A 81 6.85 -0.57 -33.31
N GLU A 82 7.68 0.13 -34.06
CA GLU A 82 7.65 1.59 -34.17
C GLU A 82 7.46 1.98 -35.63
N LEU A 83 6.43 2.80 -35.91
CA LEU A 83 6.10 3.28 -37.23
C LEU A 83 6.67 4.68 -37.46
N SER A 84 7.36 4.86 -38.58
CA SER A 84 7.85 6.17 -39.03
C SER A 84 6.77 6.97 -39.79
N VAL A 85 5.74 6.29 -40.29
CA VAL A 85 4.68 6.85 -41.14
C VAL A 85 3.33 6.40 -40.56
N GLY A 86 2.36 7.31 -40.50
CA GLY A 86 1.00 6.98 -40.10
C GLY A 86 0.09 6.79 -41.31
N GLY A 87 -1.06 6.15 -41.09
CA GLY A 87 -2.07 5.95 -42.13
C GLY A 87 -2.85 4.66 -41.94
N GLU A 88 -3.42 4.13 -43.01
CA GLU A 88 -4.19 2.89 -42.99
C GLU A 88 -3.28 1.69 -43.20
N TYR A 89 -3.40 0.71 -42.30
CA TYR A 89 -2.63 -0.52 -42.31
C TYR A 89 -3.56 -1.73 -42.25
N GLU A 90 -3.21 -2.76 -43.00
CA GLU A 90 -3.81 -4.08 -42.89
C GLU A 90 -2.83 -5.03 -42.19
N LEU A 91 -3.20 -5.50 -41.01
CA LEU A 91 -2.49 -6.54 -40.30
C LEU A 91 -2.81 -7.88 -40.95
N GLN A 92 -1.78 -8.59 -41.39
CA GLN A 92 -1.88 -9.94 -41.93
C GLN A 92 -1.07 -10.92 -41.09
N GLY A 93 -1.53 -12.16 -41.01
CA GLY A 93 -0.86 -13.21 -40.25
C GLY A 93 -0.94 -14.58 -40.90
N ARG A 94 0.05 -15.42 -40.57
CA ARG A 94 0.06 -16.86 -40.83
C ARG A 94 -0.10 -17.58 -39.51
N TYR A 95 -1.05 -18.51 -39.43
CA TYR A 95 -1.34 -19.17 -38.16
C TYR A 95 -1.89 -20.59 -38.33
N THR A 96 -1.90 -21.33 -37.23
CA THR A 96 -2.63 -22.59 -37.08
C THR A 96 -3.40 -22.53 -35.80
N ALA A 97 -4.70 -22.78 -35.87
CA ALA A 97 -5.52 -22.98 -34.68
C ALA A 97 -5.66 -24.48 -34.43
N GLU A 98 -5.06 -25.02 -33.37
CA GLU A 98 -5.43 -26.35 -32.85
C GLU A 98 -6.63 -26.16 -31.95
N THR A 99 -7.83 -26.65 -32.35
CA THR A 99 -9.10 -26.56 -31.58
C THR A 99 -9.13 -25.38 -30.60
N ALA A 100 -8.93 -24.16 -31.13
CA ALA A 100 -8.58 -23.03 -30.30
C ALA A 100 -9.85 -22.40 -29.71
N SER A 101 -9.75 -22.02 -28.45
CA SER A 101 -10.65 -21.07 -27.84
C SER A 101 -10.60 -19.71 -28.54
N PRO A 102 -11.64 -18.87 -28.39
CA PRO A 102 -11.64 -17.50 -28.84
C PRO A 102 -10.35 -16.80 -28.39
N THR A 103 -9.48 -16.53 -29.36
CA THR A 103 -8.28 -15.71 -29.16
C THR A 103 -8.58 -14.32 -29.70
N PHE A 104 -8.41 -13.31 -28.87
CA PHE A 104 -8.69 -11.93 -29.22
C PHE A 104 -7.44 -11.25 -29.76
N LEU A 105 -7.60 -10.59 -30.89
CA LEU A 105 -6.64 -9.62 -31.40
C LEU A 105 -6.96 -8.23 -30.86
N THR A 106 -5.95 -7.59 -30.27
CA THR A 106 -5.99 -6.15 -29.96
C THR A 106 -4.81 -5.45 -30.62
N ILE A 107 -5.03 -4.20 -31.03
CA ILE A 107 -3.99 -3.29 -31.53
C ILE A 107 -4.11 -2.02 -30.69
N ASP A 108 -3.04 -1.63 -30.00
CA ASP A 108 -3.03 -0.51 -29.05
C ASP A 108 -4.21 -0.59 -28.07
N GLY A 109 -4.40 -1.77 -27.46
CA GLY A 109 -5.48 -2.04 -26.52
C GLY A 109 -6.89 -2.13 -27.12
N LYS A 110 -7.08 -1.66 -28.37
CA LYS A 110 -8.38 -1.67 -29.05
C LYS A 110 -8.68 -3.05 -29.63
N PRO A 111 -9.81 -3.68 -29.26
CA PRO A 111 -10.26 -4.93 -29.87
C PRO A 111 -10.46 -4.76 -31.38
N GLN A 112 -9.97 -5.72 -32.17
CA GLN A 112 -10.09 -5.70 -33.63
C GLN A 112 -11.28 -6.52 -34.14
N GLY A 113 -12.16 -7.00 -33.24
CA GLY A 113 -13.33 -7.81 -33.58
C GLY A 113 -13.02 -9.26 -34.00
N ILE A 114 -11.76 -9.59 -34.30
CA ILE A 114 -11.37 -10.94 -34.71
C ILE A 114 -11.32 -11.87 -33.51
N ARG A 115 -11.96 -13.03 -33.69
CA ARG A 115 -11.82 -14.20 -32.85
C ARG A 115 -11.34 -15.36 -33.71
N PHE A 116 -10.21 -15.95 -33.34
CA PHE A 116 -9.79 -17.22 -33.91
C PHE A 116 -10.62 -18.33 -33.25
N GLU A 117 -11.63 -18.84 -33.95
CA GLU A 117 -12.48 -19.94 -33.50
C GLU A 117 -12.33 -21.14 -34.46
N LYS A 118 -12.19 -22.37 -33.92
CA LYS A 118 -12.08 -23.65 -34.67
C LYS A 118 -10.74 -23.89 -35.40
N ALA A 119 -10.51 -25.14 -35.80
CA ALA A 119 -9.25 -25.61 -36.37
C ALA A 119 -9.09 -25.24 -37.85
N GLU A 120 -8.37 -24.15 -38.14
CA GLU A 120 -7.93 -23.78 -39.48
C GLU A 120 -6.40 -23.78 -39.56
N ASP A 121 -5.86 -24.42 -40.61
CA ASP A 121 -4.45 -24.33 -40.98
C ASP A 121 -4.26 -23.26 -42.06
N ARG A 122 -3.67 -22.14 -41.67
CA ARG A 122 -3.33 -21.00 -42.53
C ARG A 122 -1.82 -20.74 -42.51
N ARG A 123 -0.98 -21.76 -42.23
CA ARG A 123 0.49 -21.58 -42.15
C ARG A 123 1.12 -21.13 -43.45
N SER A 124 0.56 -21.53 -44.60
CA SER A 124 1.11 -21.27 -45.93
C SER A 124 0.67 -19.94 -46.54
N GLU A 125 -0.41 -19.33 -46.07
CA GLU A 125 -1.05 -18.17 -46.69
C GLU A 125 -1.12 -16.97 -45.75
N TRP A 126 -0.90 -15.77 -46.28
CA TRP A 126 -1.11 -14.55 -45.51
C TRP A 126 -2.60 -14.22 -45.46
N VAL A 127 -3.19 -14.28 -44.27
CA VAL A 127 -4.60 -13.98 -44.06
C VAL A 127 -4.74 -12.58 -43.49
N SER A 128 -5.67 -11.80 -44.04
CA SER A 128 -6.07 -10.51 -43.47
C SER A 128 -6.66 -10.74 -42.09
N LEU A 129 -6.01 -10.20 -41.08
CA LEU A 129 -6.53 -10.19 -39.73
C LEU A 129 -7.41 -8.94 -39.58
N SER A 130 -6.81 -7.75 -39.54
CA SER A 130 -7.55 -6.51 -39.30
C SER A 130 -7.11 -5.40 -40.23
N LYS A 131 -7.99 -4.43 -40.48
CA LYS A 131 -7.62 -3.12 -41.02
C LYS A 131 -7.77 -2.07 -39.93
N THR A 132 -6.73 -1.28 -39.71
CA THR A 132 -6.69 -0.26 -38.67
C THR A 132 -5.90 0.96 -39.14
N ARG A 133 -6.15 2.12 -38.53
CA ARG A 133 -5.33 3.32 -38.72
C ARG A 133 -4.36 3.48 -37.58
N LEU A 134 -3.09 3.67 -37.90
CA LEU A 134 -1.99 3.83 -36.94
C LEU A 134 -1.29 5.18 -37.15
N THR A 135 -0.84 5.79 -36.06
CA THR A 135 -0.03 7.02 -36.05
C THR A 135 1.45 6.69 -36.29
N PRO A 136 2.31 7.67 -36.55
CA PRO A 136 3.73 7.49 -36.28
C PRO A 136 3.95 7.23 -34.78
N GLY A 137 4.93 6.40 -34.42
CA GLY A 137 5.30 6.08 -33.05
C GLY A 137 5.19 4.59 -32.69
N LYS A 138 5.16 4.30 -31.39
CA LYS A 138 5.19 2.93 -30.86
C LYS A 138 3.80 2.31 -30.87
N HIS A 139 3.73 1.04 -31.24
CA HIS A 139 2.49 0.27 -31.33
C HIS A 139 2.63 -1.15 -30.77
N TRP A 140 1.50 -1.68 -30.32
CA TRP A 140 1.40 -3.00 -29.70
C TRP A 140 0.30 -3.83 -30.37
N ILE A 141 0.67 -5.02 -30.85
CA ILE A 141 -0.29 -6.05 -31.24
C ILE A 141 -0.27 -7.14 -30.18
N ARG A 142 -1.45 -7.46 -29.62
CA ARG A 142 -1.58 -8.55 -28.65
C ARG A 142 -2.61 -9.58 -29.08
N PHE A 143 -2.22 -10.84 -28.96
CA PHE A 143 -3.11 -11.98 -29.03
C PHE A 143 -3.29 -12.52 -27.61
N THR A 144 -4.54 -12.69 -27.18
CA THR A 144 -4.87 -13.17 -25.83
C THR A 144 -5.90 -14.29 -25.88
N SER A 145 -5.67 -15.35 -25.11
CA SER A 145 -6.62 -16.49 -25.05
C SER A 145 -7.68 -16.22 -24.01
N ARG A 146 -8.93 -16.52 -24.35
CA ARG A 146 -10.04 -16.49 -23.38
C ARG A 146 -9.97 -17.62 -22.37
N TYR A 147 -9.46 -18.81 -22.71
CA TYR A 147 -9.50 -19.99 -21.82
C TYR A 147 -8.11 -20.56 -21.55
N VAL A 148 -7.95 -21.04 -20.30
CA VAL A 148 -6.69 -21.48 -19.70
C VAL A 148 -6.24 -22.87 -20.18
N GLU A 149 -7.19 -23.67 -20.67
CA GLU A 149 -7.00 -25.12 -20.92
C GLU A 149 -6.92 -25.48 -22.40
N THR A 150 -7.00 -24.49 -23.30
CA THR A 150 -7.06 -24.72 -24.75
C THR A 150 -5.81 -24.22 -25.47
N PRO A 151 -5.36 -24.91 -26.52
CA PRO A 151 -4.18 -24.49 -27.29
C PRO A 151 -4.34 -23.08 -27.86
N PHE A 152 -3.25 -22.32 -27.84
CA PHE A 152 -3.15 -21.01 -28.48
C PHE A 152 -2.88 -21.15 -29.97
N PRO A 153 -3.42 -20.28 -30.85
CA PRO A 153 -3.05 -20.31 -32.25
C PRO A 153 -1.55 -20.09 -32.40
N THR A 154 -0.87 -21.00 -33.09
CA THR A 154 0.54 -20.81 -33.43
C THR A 154 0.61 -19.76 -34.52
N VAL A 155 1.06 -18.54 -34.20
CA VAL A 155 1.28 -17.47 -35.18
C VAL A 155 2.72 -17.60 -35.69
N SER A 156 2.88 -18.03 -36.95
CA SER A 156 4.20 -18.25 -37.57
C SER A 156 4.78 -16.98 -38.20
N GLY A 157 3.97 -15.92 -38.36
CA GLY A 157 4.44 -14.61 -38.82
C GLY A 157 3.33 -13.57 -38.84
N LEU A 158 3.70 -12.31 -38.63
CA LEU A 158 2.84 -11.14 -38.79
C LEU A 158 3.49 -10.11 -39.68
N ARG A 159 2.67 -9.38 -40.42
CA ARG A 159 3.09 -8.24 -41.21
C ARG A 159 2.02 -7.17 -41.29
N LEU A 160 2.44 -5.94 -41.48
CA LEU A 160 1.56 -4.82 -41.81
C LEU A 160 1.69 -4.49 -43.29
N VAL A 161 0.56 -4.39 -43.99
CA VAL A 161 0.50 -3.88 -45.36
C VAL A 161 -0.02 -2.45 -45.29
N TYR A 162 0.79 -1.49 -45.71
CA TYR A 162 0.40 -0.09 -45.74
C TYR A 162 -0.52 0.20 -46.93
N HIS A 163 -1.66 0.85 -46.71
CA HIS A 163 -2.62 1.19 -47.78
C HIS A 163 -2.65 2.69 -48.12
N GLY A 164 -1.84 3.52 -47.44
CA GLY A 164 -1.87 4.97 -47.60
C GLY A 164 -2.82 5.66 -46.60
N GLY A 165 -2.96 6.97 -46.72
CA GLY A 165 -3.84 7.79 -45.87
C GLY A 165 -3.14 9.01 -45.28
N GLN A 166 -3.90 9.94 -44.70
CA GLN A 166 -3.33 11.07 -43.97
C GLN A 166 -2.73 10.59 -42.64
N ASN A 167 -1.57 11.14 -42.26
CA ASN A 167 -0.99 10.94 -40.93
C ASN A 167 -2.03 11.33 -39.87
N PRO A 168 -2.48 10.40 -39.02
CA PRO A 168 -3.21 10.82 -37.84
C PRO A 168 -2.26 11.62 -36.96
N ALA A 169 -2.77 12.69 -36.33
CA ALA A 169 -1.95 13.51 -35.45
C ALA A 169 -1.35 12.62 -34.34
N PRO A 170 -0.04 12.72 -34.05
CA PRO A 170 0.51 12.05 -32.89
C PRO A 170 -0.22 12.52 -31.64
N ASP A 171 -0.48 11.60 -30.70
CA ASP A 171 -0.99 11.97 -29.38
C ASP A 171 0.02 12.97 -28.78
N PRO A 172 -0.39 14.20 -28.39
CA PRO A 172 0.55 15.17 -27.86
C PRO A 172 1.22 14.61 -26.59
N GLU A 173 2.56 14.60 -26.55
CA GLU A 173 3.28 14.36 -25.32
C GLU A 173 2.95 15.46 -24.31
N PRO A 174 2.63 15.12 -23.05
CA PRO A 174 2.25 16.13 -22.10
C PRO A 174 3.49 16.94 -21.73
N PRO A 175 3.42 18.26 -21.67
CA PRO A 175 4.45 19.00 -20.98
C PRO A 175 4.44 18.59 -19.50
N ILE A 176 5.60 18.18 -18.97
CA ILE A 176 5.78 18.03 -17.53
C ILE A 176 5.87 19.46 -16.96
N VAL A 177 4.73 20.01 -16.53
CA VAL A 177 4.68 21.40 -16.06
C VAL A 177 4.82 21.49 -14.54
N GLY A 178 5.80 22.30 -14.12
CA GLY A 178 5.72 23.18 -12.95
C GLY A 178 5.70 22.55 -11.55
N PRO A 179 5.74 23.41 -10.50
CA PRO A 179 5.62 22.99 -9.10
C PRO A 179 4.21 22.45 -8.77
N ARG A 180 4.11 21.67 -7.69
CA ARG A 180 2.86 21.03 -7.23
C ARG A 180 1.76 22.09 -6.96
N PRO A 181 0.59 21.98 -7.61
CA PRO A 181 -0.57 22.81 -7.27
C PRO A 181 -1.21 22.34 -5.96
N SER A 182 -1.84 23.26 -5.21
CA SER A 182 -2.60 22.94 -4.00
C SER A 182 -3.84 22.11 -4.32
N LEU A 183 -4.39 21.41 -3.31
CA LEU A 183 -5.67 20.74 -3.45
C LEU A 183 -6.79 21.76 -3.70
N PRO A 184 -7.82 21.42 -4.50
CA PRO A 184 -9.02 22.24 -4.63
C PRO A 184 -9.70 22.45 -3.27
N ASP A 185 -10.34 23.60 -3.03
CA ASP A 185 -10.96 23.93 -1.74
C ASP A 185 -12.02 22.92 -1.28
N ASP A 186 -12.64 22.21 -2.22
CA ASP A 186 -13.68 21.21 -1.96
C ASP A 186 -13.26 19.76 -2.22
N TRP A 187 -11.95 19.48 -2.25
CA TRP A 187 -11.37 18.15 -2.46
C TRP A 187 -12.01 17.06 -1.58
N SER A 188 -12.40 17.41 -0.36
CA SER A 188 -12.95 16.50 0.65
C SER A 188 -14.36 15.99 0.31
N LYS A 189 -15.13 16.74 -0.49
CA LYS A 189 -16.48 16.33 -0.93
C LYS A 189 -16.46 15.04 -1.77
N ASN A 190 -15.31 14.72 -2.36
CA ASN A 190 -15.11 13.60 -3.26
C ASN A 190 -14.41 12.39 -2.59
N ILE A 191 -14.28 12.38 -1.26
CA ILE A 191 -13.56 11.31 -0.54
C ILE A 191 -14.06 11.06 0.90
N SER A 192 -15.02 11.83 1.40
CA SER A 192 -15.39 11.80 2.82
C SER A 192 -16.09 10.52 3.30
N ARG A 193 -16.76 9.79 2.40
CA ARG A 193 -17.43 8.51 2.64
C ARG A 193 -17.11 7.55 1.50
N LYS A 194 -15.85 7.10 1.47
CA LYS A 194 -15.30 6.31 0.36
C LYS A 194 -15.48 4.80 0.58
N ILE A 195 -15.74 4.06 -0.48
CA ILE A 195 -15.51 2.61 -0.54
C ILE A 195 -14.16 2.33 -1.18
N HIS A 196 -13.33 1.51 -0.55
CA HIS A 196 -12.20 0.87 -1.22
C HIS A 196 -12.68 -0.49 -1.74
N SER A 197 -12.94 -0.60 -3.03
CA SER A 197 -13.49 -1.81 -3.64
C SER A 197 -12.36 -2.69 -4.15
N ASP A 198 -11.75 -3.46 -3.25
CA ASP A 198 -10.68 -4.39 -3.56
C ASP A 198 -11.10 -5.36 -4.68
N PHE A 199 -10.24 -5.49 -5.69
CA PHE A 199 -10.52 -6.26 -6.89
C PHE A 199 -9.26 -6.95 -7.42
N HIS A 200 -8.50 -7.59 -6.55
CA HIS A 200 -7.37 -8.43 -6.95
C HIS A 200 -7.85 -9.77 -7.51
N THR A 201 -7.93 -9.85 -8.84
CA THR A 201 -8.44 -11.03 -9.53
C THR A 201 -7.33 -11.70 -10.35
N ALA A 202 -7.11 -12.99 -10.09
CA ALA A 202 -6.10 -13.77 -10.77
C ALA A 202 -6.50 -14.09 -12.21
N GLY A 203 -5.51 -14.19 -13.10
CA GLY A 203 -5.72 -14.35 -14.55
C GLY A 203 -6.45 -15.62 -15.00
N PHE A 204 -6.72 -16.58 -14.12
CA PHE A 204 -7.54 -17.76 -14.43
C PHE A 204 -9.03 -17.58 -14.11
N ILE A 205 -9.41 -16.53 -13.36
CA ILE A 205 -10.81 -16.23 -13.04
C ILE A 205 -11.53 -15.73 -14.30
N ARG A 206 -12.81 -16.08 -14.45
CA ARG A 206 -13.63 -15.80 -15.64
C ARG A 206 -14.93 -15.10 -15.26
N GLY A 207 -15.60 -14.57 -16.29
CA GLY A 207 -16.85 -13.82 -16.11
C GLY A 207 -16.63 -12.50 -15.37
N ILE A 208 -15.49 -11.84 -15.60
CA ILE A 208 -15.16 -10.60 -14.91
C ILE A 208 -16.14 -9.51 -15.35
N GLY A 209 -16.83 -8.90 -14.39
CA GLY A 209 -17.88 -7.92 -14.67
C GLY A 209 -19.14 -8.48 -15.32
N SER A 210 -19.28 -9.81 -15.47
CA SER A 210 -20.40 -10.45 -16.19
C SER A 210 -21.79 -10.16 -15.63
N LYS A 211 -21.89 -9.72 -14.38
CA LYS A 211 -23.14 -9.35 -13.69
C LYS A 211 -23.16 -7.87 -13.28
N LEU A 212 -22.29 -7.04 -13.86
CA LEU A 212 -22.33 -5.60 -13.61
C LEU A 212 -23.60 -5.03 -14.25
N ASP A 213 -24.53 -4.59 -13.40
CA ASP A 213 -25.59 -3.66 -13.76
C ASP A 213 -25.17 -2.28 -13.28
N GLY A 214 -24.80 -1.40 -14.21
CA GLY A 214 -24.29 -0.06 -13.89
C GLY A 214 -25.31 0.81 -13.15
N ASP A 215 -26.61 0.64 -13.42
CA ASP A 215 -27.64 1.41 -12.73
C ASP A 215 -27.79 0.95 -11.28
N ALA A 216 -27.91 -0.37 -11.08
CA ALA A 216 -27.98 -0.95 -9.75
C ALA A 216 -26.71 -0.68 -8.93
N PHE A 217 -25.53 -0.71 -9.57
CA PHE A 217 -24.24 -0.42 -8.95
C PHE A 217 -24.21 1.00 -8.40
N GLY A 218 -24.40 2.02 -9.25
CA GLY A 218 -24.36 3.42 -8.83
C GLY A 218 -25.48 3.79 -7.84
N LYS A 219 -26.69 3.24 -8.04
CA LYS A 219 -27.82 3.47 -7.14
C LYS A 219 -27.57 2.89 -5.74
N THR A 220 -27.02 1.69 -5.64
CA THR A 220 -26.71 1.05 -4.35
C THR A 220 -25.70 1.89 -3.55
N LEU A 221 -24.67 2.41 -4.21
CA LEU A 221 -23.68 3.30 -3.58
C LEU A 221 -24.37 4.56 -3.04
N LYS A 222 -25.14 5.26 -3.89
CA LYS A 222 -25.87 6.48 -3.51
C LYS A 222 -26.84 6.26 -2.35
N ASP A 223 -27.66 5.21 -2.41
CA ASP A 223 -28.65 4.91 -1.37
C ASP A 223 -27.99 4.56 -0.02
N SER A 224 -26.75 4.05 -0.07
CA SER A 224 -25.92 3.79 1.12
C SER A 224 -25.24 5.05 1.66
N GLY A 225 -25.42 6.22 1.04
CA GLY A 225 -24.78 7.48 1.45
C GLY A 225 -23.29 7.56 1.11
N ILE A 226 -22.79 6.67 0.24
CA ILE A 226 -21.42 6.74 -0.28
C ILE A 226 -21.34 7.93 -1.25
N ASN A 227 -20.19 8.63 -1.27
CA ASN A 227 -19.92 9.69 -2.24
C ASN A 227 -18.65 9.47 -3.06
N ALA A 228 -17.88 8.42 -2.75
CA ALA A 228 -16.67 8.09 -3.47
C ALA A 228 -16.42 6.58 -3.49
N ILE A 229 -15.79 6.07 -4.55
CA ILE A 229 -15.33 4.67 -4.63
C ILE A 229 -13.96 4.59 -5.30
N CYS A 230 -13.10 3.75 -4.75
CA CYS A 230 -11.85 3.33 -5.39
C CYS A 230 -12.11 2.03 -6.15
N ILE A 231 -12.07 2.09 -7.49
CA ILE A 231 -12.15 0.95 -8.41
C ILE A 231 -10.75 0.62 -8.95
N PHE A 232 -10.58 -0.50 -9.65
CA PHE A 232 -9.24 -0.96 -10.03
C PHE A 232 -8.90 -0.66 -11.49
N ALA A 233 -7.81 0.09 -11.71
CA ALA A 233 -7.12 0.09 -13.00
C ALA A 233 -6.25 -1.15 -13.12
N LYS A 234 -5.41 -1.43 -12.11
CA LYS A 234 -4.44 -2.53 -12.11
C LYS A 234 -4.17 -3.08 -10.70
N GLY A 235 -4.36 -4.39 -10.52
CA GLY A 235 -4.09 -5.09 -9.26
C GLY A 235 -2.68 -5.70 -9.15
N HIS A 236 -2.39 -6.35 -8.02
CA HIS A 236 -1.13 -7.07 -7.75
C HIS A 236 -0.87 -8.25 -8.69
N HIS A 237 -1.89 -8.83 -9.31
CA HIS A 237 -1.70 -9.84 -10.36
C HIS A 237 -1.13 -9.24 -11.67
N GLY A 238 -1.00 -7.92 -11.76
CA GLY A 238 -0.43 -7.22 -12.91
C GLY A 238 -1.43 -6.94 -14.06
N TYR A 239 -2.64 -7.49 -13.98
CA TYR A 239 -3.66 -7.29 -15.00
C TYR A 239 -4.38 -5.94 -14.88
N ALA A 240 -4.69 -5.36 -16.04
CA ALA A 240 -5.52 -4.17 -16.20
C ALA A 240 -7.01 -4.52 -16.38
N TYR A 241 -7.90 -3.73 -15.79
CA TYR A 241 -9.37 -3.89 -15.90
C TYR A 241 -10.03 -2.88 -16.85
N TYR A 242 -9.23 -2.24 -17.71
CA TYR A 242 -9.63 -1.26 -18.71
C TYR A 242 -8.96 -1.54 -20.05
N ASN A 243 -9.35 -0.86 -21.12
CA ASN A 243 -8.69 -0.98 -22.41
C ASN A 243 -7.38 -0.19 -22.41
N THR A 244 -6.26 -0.90 -22.28
CA THR A 244 -4.91 -0.31 -22.20
C THR A 244 -4.03 -0.61 -23.42
N LYS A 245 -3.32 0.40 -23.92
CA LYS A 245 -2.24 0.26 -24.91
C LYS A 245 -0.99 -0.35 -24.28
N ILE A 246 -0.75 -0.09 -23.01
CA ILE A 246 0.53 -0.38 -22.35
C ILE A 246 0.51 -1.69 -21.55
N GLY A 247 -0.47 -1.86 -20.66
CA GLY A 247 -0.51 -3.01 -19.76
C GLY A 247 -1.18 -4.25 -20.35
N THR A 248 -1.22 -5.34 -19.60
CA THR A 248 -1.93 -6.55 -20.03
C THR A 248 -3.35 -6.55 -19.48
N ARG A 249 -4.36 -6.56 -20.36
CA ARG A 249 -5.77 -6.69 -19.94
C ARG A 249 -6.01 -8.04 -19.27
N HIS A 250 -6.88 -8.06 -18.27
CA HIS A 250 -7.31 -9.31 -17.65
C HIS A 250 -7.98 -10.23 -18.70
N PRO A 251 -7.58 -11.50 -18.83
CA PRO A 251 -8.07 -12.39 -19.90
C PRO A 251 -9.55 -12.78 -19.75
N GLY A 252 -10.10 -12.64 -18.54
CA GLY A 252 -11.53 -12.85 -18.26
C GLY A 252 -12.44 -11.64 -18.52
N LEU A 253 -11.91 -10.55 -19.09
CA LEU A 253 -12.62 -9.29 -19.35
C LEU A 253 -13.18 -9.26 -20.78
N ASP A 254 -14.48 -9.07 -20.95
CA ASP A 254 -15.11 -8.98 -22.29
C ASP A 254 -15.32 -7.54 -22.77
N PHE A 255 -15.22 -6.55 -21.87
CA PHE A 255 -15.47 -5.13 -22.13
C PHE A 255 -14.58 -4.27 -21.24
N ASP A 256 -14.70 -2.94 -21.32
CA ASP A 256 -14.00 -2.02 -20.43
C ASP A 256 -14.74 -1.90 -19.09
N LEU A 257 -14.32 -2.69 -18.11
CA LEU A 257 -14.98 -2.72 -16.79
C LEU A 257 -14.81 -1.40 -16.05
N MET A 258 -13.58 -0.86 -16.04
CA MET A 258 -13.29 0.41 -15.37
C MET A 258 -14.14 1.56 -15.96
N GLN A 259 -14.24 1.68 -17.28
CA GLN A 259 -15.08 2.70 -17.92
C GLN A 259 -16.55 2.56 -17.55
N ALA A 260 -17.07 1.32 -17.53
CA ALA A 260 -18.45 1.05 -17.17
C ALA A 260 -18.75 1.44 -15.71
N GLN A 261 -17.82 1.16 -14.79
CA GLN A 261 -17.93 1.56 -13.39
C GLN A 261 -17.84 3.09 -13.22
N ILE A 262 -16.96 3.76 -13.97
CA ILE A 262 -16.88 5.24 -13.98
C ILE A 262 -18.24 5.84 -14.34
N TYR A 263 -18.81 5.44 -15.49
CA TYR A 263 -20.10 5.94 -15.94
C TYR A 263 -21.24 5.62 -14.96
N ALA A 264 -21.24 4.42 -14.37
CA ALA A 264 -22.22 4.03 -13.35
C ALA A 264 -22.17 4.96 -12.13
N CYS A 265 -20.98 5.26 -11.61
CA CYS A 265 -20.79 6.09 -10.44
C CYS A 265 -21.13 7.56 -10.70
N HIS A 266 -20.60 8.14 -11.78
CA HIS A 266 -20.80 9.55 -12.12
C HIS A 266 -22.27 9.88 -12.42
N LYS A 267 -23.03 8.96 -13.03
CA LYS A 267 -24.48 9.10 -13.21
C LYS A 267 -25.21 9.40 -11.89
N TYR A 268 -24.69 8.91 -10.77
CA TYR A 268 -25.27 9.07 -9.45
C TYR A 268 -24.54 10.10 -8.56
N GLY A 269 -23.57 10.84 -9.11
CA GLY A 269 -22.80 11.84 -8.38
C GLY A 269 -21.78 11.24 -7.41
N ILE A 270 -21.29 10.02 -7.68
CA ILE A 270 -20.27 9.33 -6.89
C ILE A 270 -18.91 9.57 -7.54
N ALA A 271 -17.97 10.14 -6.78
CA ALA A 271 -16.59 10.35 -7.23
C ALA A 271 -15.86 9.01 -7.43
N VAL A 272 -15.02 8.92 -8.45
CA VAL A 272 -14.32 7.68 -8.83
C VAL A 272 -12.82 7.86 -8.73
N TRP A 273 -12.23 7.04 -7.88
CA TRP A 273 -10.80 6.89 -7.72
C TRP A 273 -10.37 5.61 -8.41
N THR A 274 -9.17 5.58 -8.99
CA THR A 274 -8.63 4.33 -9.54
C THR A 274 -7.39 3.85 -8.79
N TYR A 275 -7.35 2.56 -8.54
CA TYR A 275 -6.31 1.84 -7.83
C TYR A 275 -5.21 1.40 -8.80
N PHE A 276 -3.97 1.66 -8.41
CA PHE A 276 -2.77 1.10 -9.00
C PHE A 276 -1.91 0.40 -7.94
N SER A 277 -1.67 -0.88 -8.15
CA SER A 277 -0.61 -1.60 -7.45
C SER A 277 0.77 -1.09 -7.89
N ILE A 278 1.52 -0.47 -6.99
CA ILE A 278 2.96 -0.20 -7.20
C ILE A 278 3.71 -1.53 -7.21
N ALA A 279 3.54 -2.31 -6.16
CA ALA A 279 4.12 -3.62 -5.91
C ALA A 279 3.18 -4.45 -5.03
N PRO A 280 3.34 -5.78 -4.95
CA PRO A 280 3.98 -6.63 -5.94
C PRO A 280 3.21 -6.60 -7.27
N ASP A 281 3.87 -6.99 -8.37
CA ASP A 281 3.24 -7.22 -9.67
C ASP A 281 3.62 -8.61 -10.16
N GLU A 282 2.70 -9.57 -10.05
CA GLU A 282 2.95 -10.97 -10.40
C GLU A 282 3.32 -11.15 -11.87
N LEU A 283 2.57 -10.51 -12.77
CA LEU A 283 2.83 -10.60 -14.21
C LEU A 283 4.18 -9.97 -14.53
N TYR A 284 4.52 -8.83 -13.95
CA TYR A 284 5.81 -8.19 -14.19
C TYR A 284 6.98 -8.98 -13.58
N ASN A 285 6.87 -9.43 -12.34
CA ASN A 285 7.95 -10.17 -11.66
C ASN A 285 8.29 -11.48 -12.36
N SER A 286 7.28 -12.13 -12.92
CA SER A 286 7.46 -13.33 -13.72
C SER A 286 8.19 -13.09 -15.06
N THR A 287 8.36 -11.81 -15.46
CA THR A 287 9.20 -11.39 -16.59
C THR A 287 10.68 -11.21 -16.22
N CYS A 288 10.96 -10.99 -14.94
CA CYS A 288 12.30 -10.79 -14.43
C CYS A 288 12.89 -12.18 -14.16
N ASP A 289 14.13 -12.40 -14.59
CA ASP A 289 14.84 -13.67 -14.49
C ASP A 289 15.27 -13.97 -13.03
N GLN A 290 14.31 -13.91 -12.10
CA GLN A 290 14.50 -14.20 -10.69
C GLN A 290 14.11 -15.65 -10.45
N THR A 291 15.09 -16.47 -10.09
CA THR A 291 14.87 -17.82 -9.57
C THR A 291 14.07 -17.75 -8.26
N ILE A 292 12.78 -18.06 -8.33
CA ILE A 292 11.94 -18.29 -7.15
C ILE A 292 12.25 -19.70 -6.64
N THR A 293 12.95 -19.79 -5.50
CA THR A 293 13.36 -21.08 -4.91
C THR A 293 12.30 -21.69 -4.00
N ASP A 294 11.35 -20.91 -3.47
CA ASP A 294 10.20 -21.38 -2.70
C ASP A 294 8.94 -20.57 -3.11
N PRO A 295 7.83 -21.20 -3.54
CA PRO A 295 6.58 -20.53 -3.89
C PRO A 295 5.90 -19.76 -2.74
N ASN A 296 6.34 -19.96 -1.49
CA ASN A 296 5.93 -19.17 -0.32
C ASN A 296 6.90 -18.01 0.00
N ASP A 297 8.14 -18.03 -0.49
CA ASP A 297 9.06 -16.87 -0.49
C ASP A 297 8.63 -15.94 -1.63
N ARG A 298 7.48 -15.30 -1.47
CA ARG A 298 7.16 -14.16 -2.34
C ARG A 298 8.10 -13.03 -1.94
N PRO A 299 8.94 -12.50 -2.84
CA PRO A 299 9.64 -11.26 -2.55
C PRO A 299 8.58 -10.16 -2.42
N THR A 300 8.18 -9.88 -1.17
CA THR A 300 7.30 -8.75 -0.83
C THR A 300 8.01 -7.41 -0.98
N ASP A 301 9.34 -7.44 -1.08
CA ASP A 301 10.21 -6.27 -1.23
C ASP A 301 10.58 -6.04 -2.71
N MET A 302 9.58 -5.78 -3.55
CA MET A 302 9.88 -5.16 -4.85
C MET A 302 10.24 -3.68 -4.57
N GLN A 303 11.54 -3.40 -4.42
CA GLN A 303 12.00 -2.02 -4.38
C GLN A 303 11.78 -1.39 -5.75
N VAL A 304 10.78 -0.50 -5.84
CA VAL A 304 10.41 0.17 -7.08
C VAL A 304 11.31 1.39 -7.28
N ASP A 305 12.39 1.21 -8.05
CA ASP A 305 13.24 2.31 -8.55
C ASP A 305 12.51 3.06 -9.67
N VAL A 306 12.44 4.39 -9.56
CA VAL A 306 11.85 5.28 -10.57
C VAL A 306 12.50 5.17 -11.95
N LYS A 307 13.74 4.69 -12.04
CA LYS A 307 14.47 4.47 -13.29
C LYS A 307 14.29 3.06 -13.85
N SER A 308 13.61 2.18 -13.12
CA SER A 308 13.38 0.81 -13.58
C SER A 308 12.48 0.80 -14.83
N SER A 309 12.70 -0.17 -15.71
CA SER A 309 11.83 -0.39 -16.87
C SER A 309 10.38 -0.67 -16.48
N TYR A 310 10.14 -1.23 -15.29
CA TYR A 310 8.79 -1.39 -14.76
C TYR A 310 8.08 -0.05 -14.63
N VAL A 311 8.76 0.93 -14.03
CA VAL A 311 8.17 2.24 -13.79
C VAL A 311 8.06 3.02 -15.09
N VAL A 312 9.17 3.15 -15.82
CA VAL A 312 9.29 4.01 -17.00
C VAL A 312 8.51 3.48 -18.20
N ASP A 313 8.50 2.16 -18.42
CA ASP A 313 7.91 1.57 -19.63
C ASP A 313 6.51 0.95 -19.39
N ASN A 314 6.07 0.80 -18.14
CA ASN A 314 4.79 0.15 -17.82
C ASN A 314 3.93 0.96 -16.84
N LEU A 315 4.33 1.10 -15.57
CA LEU A 315 3.47 1.69 -14.53
C LEU A 315 3.13 3.16 -14.80
N TRP A 316 4.11 4.04 -15.00
CA TRP A 316 3.84 5.46 -15.27
C TRP A 316 3.12 5.70 -16.60
N PRO A 317 3.46 5.00 -17.71
CA PRO A 317 2.65 5.08 -18.92
C PRO A 317 1.20 4.63 -18.74
N MET A 318 0.94 3.56 -17.97
CA MET A 318 -0.44 3.14 -17.64
C MET A 318 -1.17 4.17 -16.78
N VAL A 319 -0.50 4.76 -15.77
CA VAL A 319 -1.05 5.87 -14.98
C VAL A 319 -1.38 7.05 -15.89
N THR A 320 -0.47 7.41 -16.79
CA THR A 320 -0.64 8.49 -17.76
C THR A 320 -1.84 8.23 -18.67
N GLU A 321 -2.00 6.99 -19.17
CA GLU A 321 -3.14 6.58 -19.97
C GLU A 321 -4.46 6.73 -19.22
N CYS A 322 -4.52 6.27 -17.96
CA CYS A 322 -5.71 6.42 -17.12
C CYS A 322 -6.08 7.89 -16.89
N VAL A 323 -5.13 8.72 -16.44
CA VAL A 323 -5.38 10.13 -16.10
C VAL A 323 -5.80 10.95 -17.32
N ARG A 324 -5.34 10.59 -18.52
CA ARG A 324 -5.68 11.28 -19.77
C ARG A 324 -7.03 10.88 -20.35
N ASN A 325 -7.30 9.57 -20.36
CA ASN A 325 -8.35 9.02 -21.21
C ASN A 325 -9.64 8.70 -20.45
N TYR A 326 -9.59 8.71 -19.12
CA TYR A 326 -10.72 8.37 -18.26
C TYR A 326 -11.08 9.55 -17.36
N ASP A 327 -12.38 9.76 -17.17
CA ASP A 327 -12.87 10.79 -16.25
C ASP A 327 -12.75 10.31 -14.80
N LEU A 328 -11.60 10.56 -14.20
CA LEU A 328 -11.26 10.14 -12.84
C LEU A 328 -11.21 11.36 -11.90
N ASP A 329 -11.62 11.16 -10.64
CA ASP A 329 -11.60 12.16 -9.57
C ASP A 329 -10.38 12.02 -8.65
N GLY A 330 -9.82 10.81 -8.56
CA GLY A 330 -8.59 10.55 -7.80
C GLY A 330 -7.82 9.30 -8.22
N LEU A 331 -6.62 9.17 -7.65
CA LEU A 331 -5.75 8.01 -7.78
C LEU A 331 -5.40 7.48 -6.40
N PHE A 332 -5.37 6.16 -6.27
CA PHE A 332 -4.87 5.47 -5.10
C PHE A 332 -3.73 4.55 -5.51
N PHE A 333 -2.60 4.67 -4.85
CA PHE A 333 -1.47 3.77 -5.02
C PHE A 333 -1.30 2.89 -3.79
N ASP A 334 -1.24 1.58 -4.03
CA ASP A 334 -0.95 0.59 -2.99
C ASP A 334 0.52 0.19 -2.98
N PHE A 335 0.98 -0.19 -1.78
CA PHE A 335 2.35 -0.44 -1.34
C PHE A 335 3.22 0.82 -1.24
N PRO A 336 4.22 0.81 -0.33
CA PRO A 336 5.06 1.98 -0.15
C PRO A 336 5.97 2.17 -1.37
N GLY A 337 5.71 3.21 -2.15
CA GLY A 337 6.76 3.83 -2.97
C GLY A 337 7.77 4.55 -2.07
N ASN A 338 9.03 4.61 -2.48
CA ASN A 338 10.00 5.48 -1.82
C ASN A 338 9.66 6.96 -2.05
N GLU A 339 10.33 7.87 -1.36
CA GLU A 339 10.02 9.31 -1.46
C GLU A 339 10.18 9.87 -2.87
N GLU A 340 11.22 9.44 -3.59
CA GLU A 340 11.44 9.84 -4.98
C GLU A 340 10.28 9.38 -5.87
N PHE A 341 9.84 8.13 -5.74
CA PHE A 341 8.72 7.58 -6.49
C PHE A 341 7.42 8.35 -6.23
N VAL A 342 7.11 8.61 -4.96
CA VAL A 342 5.91 9.38 -4.57
C VAL A 342 5.98 10.77 -5.20
N ARG A 343 7.11 11.48 -5.07
CA ARG A 343 7.28 12.83 -5.59
C ARG A 343 7.14 12.88 -7.12
N GLU A 344 7.82 12.01 -7.85
CA GLU A 344 7.79 12.00 -9.31
C GLU A 344 6.41 11.55 -9.85
N THR A 345 5.74 10.61 -9.18
CA THR A 345 4.39 10.17 -9.57
C THR A 345 3.35 11.27 -9.34
N VAL A 346 3.40 11.97 -8.18
CA VAL A 346 2.53 13.13 -7.93
C VAL A 346 2.80 14.21 -8.98
N ARG A 347 4.07 14.53 -9.28
CA ARG A 347 4.42 15.49 -10.34
C ARG A 347 3.86 15.09 -11.70
N LEU A 348 3.98 13.82 -12.09
CA LEU A 348 3.43 13.28 -13.34
C LEU A 348 1.92 13.47 -13.42
N VAL A 349 1.18 13.02 -12.40
CA VAL A 349 -0.29 13.11 -12.37
C VAL A 349 -0.74 14.57 -12.42
N LYS A 350 -0.14 15.44 -11.58
CA LYS A 350 -0.51 16.85 -11.50
C LYS A 350 -0.15 17.62 -12.77
N GLY A 351 0.91 17.24 -13.47
CA GLY A 351 1.26 17.80 -14.78
C GLY A 351 0.21 17.52 -15.86
N ILE A 352 -0.56 16.43 -15.71
CA ILE A 352 -1.64 16.06 -16.64
C ILE A 352 -2.99 16.64 -16.17
N LYS A 353 -3.36 16.41 -14.90
CA LYS A 353 -4.63 16.88 -14.31
C LYS A 353 -4.35 17.50 -12.92
N PRO A 354 -4.08 18.83 -12.84
CA PRO A 354 -3.72 19.53 -11.60
C PRO A 354 -4.68 19.30 -10.42
N GLY A 355 -5.98 19.19 -10.68
CA GLY A 355 -7.01 19.00 -9.66
C GLY A 355 -7.19 17.56 -9.16
N MET A 356 -6.52 16.57 -9.76
CA MET A 356 -6.65 15.15 -9.40
C MET A 356 -6.04 14.89 -8.02
N VAL A 357 -6.76 14.26 -7.10
CA VAL A 357 -6.20 13.90 -5.78
C VAL A 357 -5.41 12.59 -5.87
N VAL A 358 -4.21 12.53 -5.27
CA VAL A 358 -3.38 11.32 -5.23
C VAL A 358 -3.18 10.83 -3.81
N ALA A 359 -3.73 9.65 -3.48
CA ALA A 359 -3.53 9.00 -2.19
C ALA A 359 -2.53 7.86 -2.25
N TYR A 360 -1.83 7.68 -1.13
CA TYR A 360 -0.97 6.53 -0.85
C TYR A 360 -1.36 5.95 0.51
N ASN A 361 -1.24 4.64 0.66
CA ASN A 361 -1.18 3.98 1.95
C ASN A 361 0.28 3.64 2.31
N HIS A 362 0.49 2.96 3.44
CA HIS A 362 1.79 2.41 3.86
C HIS A 362 2.96 3.42 4.01
N GLN A 363 2.68 4.73 4.15
CA GLN A 363 3.71 5.78 4.32
C GLN A 363 4.16 5.99 5.78
N TRP A 364 4.21 4.94 6.58
CA TRP A 364 4.33 5.03 8.04
C TRP A 364 5.70 5.53 8.52
N ALA A 365 6.76 5.27 7.76
CA ALA A 365 8.12 5.66 8.13
C ALA A 365 8.37 7.17 7.97
N LYS A 366 7.47 7.90 7.30
CA LYS A 366 7.71 9.29 6.93
C LYS A 366 7.80 10.24 8.12
N SER A 367 8.64 11.26 7.97
CA SER A 367 8.60 12.45 8.84
C SER A 367 7.34 13.27 8.56
N ARG A 368 6.93 14.16 9.47
CA ARG A 368 5.81 15.08 9.19
C ARG A 368 6.10 16.01 8.01
N ASP A 369 7.35 16.39 7.80
CA ASP A 369 7.74 17.20 6.63
C ASP A 369 7.58 16.43 5.33
N GLU A 370 8.00 15.16 5.30
CA GLU A 370 7.80 14.29 4.14
C GLU A 370 6.30 14.00 3.88
N LEU A 371 5.48 13.88 4.94
CA LEU A 371 4.03 13.69 4.82
C LEU A 371 3.33 14.88 4.14
N ARG A 372 3.82 16.12 4.34
CA ARG A 372 3.30 17.30 3.64
C ARG A 372 3.45 17.20 2.11
N GLY A 373 4.34 16.31 1.63
CA GLY A 373 4.50 15.99 0.21
C GLY A 373 3.34 15.20 -0.41
N LEU A 374 2.45 14.62 0.39
CA LEU A 374 1.29 13.84 -0.06
C LEU A 374 0.04 14.73 -0.22
N ASP A 375 -0.88 14.38 -1.13
CA ASP A 375 -2.20 15.01 -1.15
C ASP A 375 -3.11 14.43 -0.06
N VAL A 376 -3.18 13.10 0.01
CA VAL A 376 -3.95 12.37 1.02
C VAL A 376 -3.13 11.17 1.47
N LEU A 377 -3.07 10.94 2.78
CA LEU A 377 -2.59 9.69 3.35
C LEU A 377 -3.79 8.82 3.75
N GLU A 378 -3.90 7.65 3.13
CA GLU A 378 -4.91 6.66 3.51
C GLU A 378 -4.33 5.72 4.57
N LEU A 379 -4.82 5.87 5.80
CA LEU A 379 -4.45 5.02 6.93
C LEU A 379 -5.18 3.70 6.83
N GLU A 380 -4.54 2.75 6.16
CA GLU A 380 -4.98 1.36 6.12
C GLU A 380 -4.48 0.61 7.36
N SER A 381 -5.40 0.04 8.14
CA SER A 381 -5.10 -0.65 9.40
C SER A 381 -6.14 -1.73 9.68
N TRP A 382 -5.84 -3.01 9.42
CA TRP A 382 -6.87 -4.06 9.42
C TRP A 382 -6.56 -5.37 10.17
N ARG A 383 -5.56 -5.44 11.04
CA ARG A 383 -5.39 -6.61 11.95
C ARG A 383 -6.30 -6.49 13.16
N HIS A 384 -6.88 -7.56 13.70
CA HIS A 384 -7.89 -7.54 14.79
C HIS A 384 -7.50 -6.79 16.10
N LYS A 385 -6.27 -6.30 16.22
CA LYS A 385 -5.77 -5.44 17.33
C LYS A 385 -5.40 -4.01 16.91
N GLN A 386 -5.19 -3.75 15.61
CA GLN A 386 -4.63 -2.50 15.09
C GLN A 386 -5.66 -1.40 14.72
N PRO A 387 -6.92 -1.65 14.27
CA PRO A 387 -7.84 -0.60 13.87
C PRO A 387 -8.42 0.16 15.05
N LEU A 388 -8.04 -0.12 16.29
CA LEU A 388 -8.35 0.76 17.41
C LEU A 388 -7.17 1.66 17.74
N TYR A 389 -5.93 1.20 17.62
CA TYR A 389 -4.79 1.94 18.17
C TYR A 389 -3.80 2.42 17.11
N HIS A 390 -3.49 1.58 16.13
CA HIS A 390 -2.50 1.89 15.09
C HIS A 390 -2.84 3.18 14.35
N TRP A 391 -4.04 3.24 13.77
CA TRP A 391 -4.52 4.43 13.08
C TRP A 391 -4.76 5.63 14.01
N GLN A 392 -5.10 5.45 15.30
CA GLN A 392 -5.28 6.55 16.24
C GLN A 392 -3.95 7.21 16.60
N TYR A 393 -2.91 6.40 16.78
CA TYR A 393 -1.55 6.84 16.96
C TYR A 393 -1.03 7.56 15.71
N TYR A 394 -1.12 6.91 14.55
CA TYR A 394 -0.63 7.50 13.30
C TYR A 394 -1.44 8.72 12.84
N ALA A 395 -2.77 8.75 13.04
CA ALA A 395 -3.58 9.92 12.74
C ALA A 395 -3.16 11.11 13.61
N ARG A 396 -2.88 10.90 14.90
CA ARG A 396 -2.35 11.96 15.78
C ARG A 396 -0.99 12.47 15.35
N TYR A 397 -0.16 11.60 14.79
CA TYR A 397 1.15 11.98 14.25
C TYR A 397 1.03 12.71 12.90
N ALA A 398 0.10 12.30 12.04
CA ALA A 398 -0.01 12.82 10.68
C ALA A 398 -0.96 14.03 10.55
N ARG A 399 -1.92 14.21 11.47
CA ARG A 399 -2.90 15.31 11.42
C ARG A 399 -2.19 16.67 11.41
N GLY A 400 -2.73 17.59 10.63
CA GLY A 400 -2.14 18.91 10.37
C GLY A 400 -0.93 18.90 9.42
N ALA A 401 -0.32 17.75 9.13
CA ALA A 401 0.73 17.64 8.11
C ALA A 401 0.15 17.22 6.75
N VAL A 402 -0.85 16.31 6.76
CA VAL A 402 -1.48 15.81 5.54
C VAL A 402 -2.97 15.53 5.81
N PRO A 403 -3.87 15.73 4.83
CA PRO A 403 -5.22 15.21 4.90
C PRO A 403 -5.25 13.68 5.01
N LEU A 404 -6.19 13.16 5.82
CA LEU A 404 -6.22 11.74 6.18
C LEU A 404 -7.56 11.11 5.81
N THR A 405 -7.49 9.96 5.16
CA THR A 405 -8.56 8.96 5.22
C THR A 405 -8.16 7.81 6.13
N ALA A 406 -9.16 7.18 6.70
CA ALA A 406 -9.01 6.11 7.67
C ALA A 406 -9.82 4.91 7.17
N MET A 407 -9.12 3.86 6.77
CA MET A 407 -9.74 2.69 6.18
C MET A 407 -10.09 1.64 7.24
N THR A 408 -11.38 1.41 7.41
CA THR A 408 -11.91 0.22 8.07
C THR A 408 -12.36 -0.81 7.04
N ILE A 409 -12.83 -2.00 7.44
CA ILE A 409 -13.16 -3.11 6.54
C ILE A 409 -14.54 -3.71 6.85
N ARG A 410 -15.23 -4.17 5.80
CA ARG A 410 -16.54 -4.83 5.92
C ARG A 410 -16.46 -6.31 6.32
N PHE A 411 -15.28 -6.88 6.44
CA PHE A 411 -15.03 -8.28 6.81
C PHE A 411 -14.26 -8.40 8.14
N HIS A 412 -14.20 -9.61 8.72
CA HIS A 412 -13.67 -9.79 10.09
C HIS A 412 -12.15 -9.99 10.16
N ARG A 413 -11.56 -10.76 9.23
CA ARG A 413 -10.16 -11.18 9.37
C ARG A 413 -9.18 -10.54 8.40
N SER A 414 -9.46 -10.57 7.11
CA SER A 414 -8.51 -10.13 6.08
C SER A 414 -9.21 -9.88 4.76
N TRP A 415 -8.53 -9.15 3.88
CA TRP A 415 -8.87 -9.13 2.46
C TRP A 415 -9.07 -10.56 1.92
N GLY A 416 -10.01 -10.71 0.98
CA GLY A 416 -10.43 -12.00 0.43
C GLY A 416 -11.60 -12.68 1.18
N ASP A 417 -12.09 -12.10 2.27
CA ASP A 417 -13.32 -12.56 2.94
C ASP A 417 -14.56 -11.94 2.28
N PHE A 418 -15.19 -12.69 1.37
CA PHE A 418 -16.41 -12.28 0.67
C PHE A 418 -17.70 -12.50 1.48
N GLY A 419 -17.66 -13.38 2.50
CA GLY A 419 -18.85 -13.79 3.26
C GLY A 419 -19.05 -12.99 4.55
N GLY A 420 -17.99 -12.34 5.05
CA GLY A 420 -18.04 -11.56 6.27
C GLY A 420 -18.80 -10.24 6.12
N VAL A 421 -19.65 -9.93 7.10
CA VAL A 421 -20.22 -8.61 7.28
C VAL A 421 -19.91 -8.14 8.71
N THR A 422 -19.01 -7.17 8.84
CA THR A 422 -18.57 -6.61 10.12
C THR A 422 -19.76 -6.17 10.96
N ASN A 423 -19.70 -6.41 12.27
CA ASN A 423 -20.72 -5.99 13.21
C ASN A 423 -20.96 -4.46 13.10
N GLU A 424 -22.23 -4.04 13.12
CA GLU A 424 -22.59 -2.63 12.95
C GLU A 424 -22.05 -1.73 14.06
N ALA A 425 -22.08 -2.17 15.32
CA ALA A 425 -21.53 -1.40 16.43
C ALA A 425 -20.02 -1.19 16.27
N MET A 426 -19.30 -2.20 15.79
CA MET A 426 -17.87 -2.09 15.50
C MET A 426 -17.59 -1.10 14.37
N LEU A 427 -18.37 -1.13 13.27
CA LEU A 427 -18.24 -0.12 12.21
C LEU A 427 -18.54 1.30 12.72
N ARG A 428 -19.53 1.47 13.62
CA ARG A 428 -19.82 2.77 14.26
C ARG A 428 -18.67 3.24 15.15
N VAL A 429 -18.08 2.36 15.96
CA VAL A 429 -16.91 2.69 16.78
C VAL A 429 -15.76 3.12 15.90
N HIS A 430 -15.44 2.35 14.85
CA HIS A 430 -14.39 2.72 13.90
C HIS A 430 -14.69 4.09 13.27
N ALA A 431 -15.87 4.29 12.69
CA ALA A 431 -16.25 5.57 12.07
C ALA A 431 -16.12 6.75 13.03
N ALA A 432 -16.63 6.62 14.26
CA ALA A 432 -16.54 7.66 15.28
C ALA A 432 -15.09 7.96 15.67
N THR A 433 -14.28 6.92 15.90
CA THR A 433 -12.86 7.05 16.24
C THR A 433 -12.05 7.68 15.11
N ALA A 434 -12.32 7.34 13.85
CA ALA A 434 -11.69 7.96 12.68
C ALA A 434 -11.95 9.48 12.66
N MET A 435 -13.23 9.85 12.73
CA MET A 435 -13.66 11.24 12.65
C MET A 435 -13.19 12.08 13.85
N ALA A 436 -13.18 11.51 15.06
CA ALA A 436 -12.64 12.16 16.25
C ALA A 436 -11.14 12.50 16.14
N ASN A 437 -10.43 11.84 15.20
CA ASN A 437 -9.02 12.08 14.91
C ASN A 437 -8.78 12.96 13.69
N GLY A 438 -9.83 13.53 13.10
CA GLY A 438 -9.74 14.37 11.90
C GLY A 438 -9.63 13.57 10.60
N CYS A 439 -9.90 12.25 10.63
CA CYS A 439 -9.88 11.42 9.43
C CYS A 439 -11.25 11.36 8.76
N LEU A 440 -11.24 11.39 7.43
CA LEU A 440 -12.38 11.01 6.60
C LEU A 440 -12.48 9.48 6.53
N LEU A 441 -13.68 8.94 6.27
CA LEU A 441 -13.92 7.50 6.36
C LEU A 441 -13.78 6.80 5.01
N THR A 442 -12.97 5.74 4.99
CA THR A 442 -12.94 4.74 3.92
C THR A 442 -13.39 3.39 4.47
N ILE A 443 -14.22 2.65 3.74
CA ILE A 443 -14.58 1.27 4.08
C ILE A 443 -14.12 0.34 2.96
N GLY A 444 -13.21 -0.58 3.31
CA GLY A 444 -12.76 -1.67 2.47
C GLY A 444 -13.85 -2.71 2.27
N ASP A 445 -14.16 -2.97 1.01
CA ASP A 445 -15.00 -4.05 0.52
C ASP A 445 -14.18 -4.87 -0.49
N HIS A 446 -14.57 -6.12 -0.71
CA HIS A 446 -14.01 -6.93 -1.78
C HIS A 446 -15.11 -7.21 -2.79
N LEU A 447 -15.01 -6.59 -3.96
CA LEU A 447 -16.02 -6.72 -5.00
C LEU A 447 -15.95 -8.11 -5.63
N HIS A 448 -17.09 -8.81 -5.67
CA HIS A 448 -17.15 -10.12 -6.32
C HIS A 448 -16.70 -10.01 -7.79
N PRO A 449 -15.87 -10.93 -8.34
CA PRO A 449 -15.34 -10.83 -9.71
C PRO A 449 -16.40 -10.59 -10.79
N SER A 450 -17.65 -11.00 -10.57
CA SER A 450 -18.75 -10.72 -11.49
C SER A 450 -19.17 -9.24 -11.56
N GLY A 451 -18.65 -8.37 -10.70
CA GLY A 451 -18.98 -6.94 -10.64
C GLY A 451 -20.25 -6.58 -9.87
N GLN A 452 -20.81 -7.50 -9.09
CA GLN A 452 -22.04 -7.28 -8.33
C GLN A 452 -21.72 -6.87 -6.87
N LEU A 453 -22.38 -5.81 -6.40
CA LEU A 453 -22.36 -5.40 -4.99
C LEU A 453 -23.26 -6.30 -4.15
N ASP A 454 -22.87 -6.58 -2.91
CA ASP A 454 -23.67 -7.37 -1.97
C ASP A 454 -24.68 -6.46 -1.23
N PRO A 455 -26.00 -6.60 -1.46
CA PRO A 455 -26.98 -5.70 -0.87
C PRO A 455 -26.95 -5.67 0.67
N ALA A 456 -26.64 -6.78 1.34
CA ALA A 456 -26.63 -6.84 2.81
C ALA A 456 -25.44 -6.05 3.39
N VAL A 457 -24.30 -6.04 2.68
CA VAL A 457 -23.11 -5.25 3.04
C VAL A 457 -23.44 -3.76 2.93
N TYR A 458 -23.98 -3.33 1.79
CA TYR A 458 -24.27 -1.93 1.52
C TYR A 458 -25.44 -1.40 2.37
N GLU A 459 -26.43 -2.22 2.69
CA GLU A 459 -27.47 -1.86 3.66
C GLU A 459 -26.86 -1.52 5.03
N ARG A 460 -25.94 -2.37 5.53
CA ARG A 460 -25.27 -2.13 6.82
C ARG A 460 -24.38 -0.91 6.78
N ILE A 461 -23.56 -0.76 5.72
CA ILE A 461 -22.73 0.43 5.51
C ILE A 461 -23.60 1.69 5.53
N GLY A 462 -24.74 1.68 4.84
CA GLY A 462 -25.67 2.80 4.81
C GLY A 462 -26.22 3.19 6.18
N ARG A 463 -26.44 2.23 7.09
CA ARG A 463 -26.84 2.55 8.47
C ARG A 463 -25.76 3.31 9.23
N VAL A 464 -24.50 2.94 9.05
CA VAL A 464 -23.34 3.60 9.68
C VAL A 464 -23.10 4.97 9.04
N LEU A 465 -23.16 5.07 7.71
CA LEU A 465 -22.90 6.33 7.01
C LEU A 465 -23.95 7.42 7.30
N ARG A 466 -25.18 7.04 7.70
CA ARG A 466 -26.17 8.01 8.22
C ARG A 466 -25.72 8.72 9.50
N ASP A 467 -24.92 8.07 10.34
CA ASP A 467 -24.33 8.73 11.51
C ASP A 467 -23.12 9.57 11.11
N VAL A 468 -22.29 9.07 10.19
CA VAL A 468 -21.14 9.80 9.62
C VAL A 468 -21.54 11.12 8.99
N MET A 469 -22.62 11.16 8.19
CA MET A 469 -23.10 12.40 7.55
C MET A 469 -23.50 13.49 8.56
N LYS A 470 -23.88 13.13 9.78
CA LYS A 470 -24.20 14.12 10.83
C LYS A 470 -22.94 14.74 11.44
N ILE A 471 -21.83 14.01 11.42
CA ILE A 471 -20.57 14.36 12.09
C ILE A 471 -19.58 15.00 11.12
N GLU A 472 -19.59 14.58 9.85
CA GLU A 472 -18.69 15.05 8.80
C GLU A 472 -18.47 16.58 8.76
N PRO A 473 -19.50 17.46 8.87
CA PRO A 473 -19.29 18.91 8.83
C PRO A 473 -18.39 19.46 9.94
N TYR A 474 -18.23 18.70 11.04
CA TYR A 474 -17.35 19.05 12.16
C TYR A 474 -15.93 18.50 12.01
N VAL A 475 -15.69 17.62 11.02
CA VAL A 475 -14.39 16.96 10.80
C VAL A 475 -13.57 17.76 9.78
N THR A 476 -14.17 18.10 8.64
CA THR A 476 -13.49 18.82 7.57
C THR A 476 -13.10 20.23 8.04
N GLY A 477 -11.81 20.57 7.93
CA GLY A 477 -11.29 21.86 8.37
C GLY A 477 -11.14 21.99 9.89
N SER A 478 -11.33 20.92 10.67
CA SER A 478 -11.05 20.94 12.10
C SER A 478 -9.56 20.98 12.39
N GLU A 479 -9.21 21.62 13.51
CA GLU A 479 -7.86 21.64 14.05
C GLU A 479 -7.86 20.99 15.44
N SER A 480 -6.84 20.18 15.72
CA SER A 480 -6.66 19.58 17.03
C SER A 480 -5.86 20.50 17.94
N ILE A 481 -6.37 20.76 19.15
CA ILE A 481 -5.68 21.51 20.20
C ILE A 481 -5.27 20.55 21.34
N PRO A 482 -4.18 19.78 21.18
CA PRO A 482 -3.74 18.79 22.18
C PRO A 482 -3.21 19.42 23.47
N TYR A 483 -3.41 18.75 24.60
CA TYR A 483 -2.87 19.17 25.90
C TYR A 483 -1.51 18.51 26.21
N VAL A 484 -1.36 17.25 25.79
CA VAL A 484 -0.16 16.43 26.01
C VAL A 484 0.47 16.04 24.67
N ALA A 485 1.79 15.91 24.62
CA ALA A 485 2.51 15.31 23.51
C ALA A 485 3.04 13.92 23.88
N LEU A 486 2.94 12.97 22.95
CA LEU A 486 3.60 11.68 22.99
C LEU A 486 4.73 11.67 21.97
N MET A 487 5.96 11.47 22.42
CA MET A 487 7.14 11.48 21.58
C MET A 487 7.23 10.19 20.75
N ARG A 488 7.34 10.35 19.44
CA ARG A 488 7.64 9.29 18.47
C ARG A 488 9.15 9.27 18.25
N LEU A 489 9.79 8.24 18.76
CA LEU A 489 11.20 7.99 18.49
C LEU A 489 11.33 7.13 17.23
N LYS A 490 12.31 7.45 16.38
CA LYS A 490 12.57 6.69 15.15
C LYS A 490 12.85 5.23 15.54
N GLU A 491 12.30 4.28 14.80
CA GLU A 491 12.46 2.82 15.02
C GLU A 491 11.64 2.16 16.14
N VAL A 492 10.70 2.85 16.81
CA VAL A 492 9.81 2.12 17.71
C VAL A 492 8.85 1.25 16.89
N ALA A 493 9.09 -0.07 16.90
CA ALA A 493 8.06 -1.04 16.52
C ALA A 493 6.81 -0.70 17.33
N LEU A 494 5.65 -0.59 16.68
CA LEU A 494 4.38 -0.16 17.29
C LEU A 494 4.15 -0.69 18.72
N MET A 495 4.58 -1.94 18.99
CA MET A 495 4.51 -2.59 20.30
C MET A 495 5.21 -1.86 21.46
N GLY A 496 6.20 -0.98 21.21
CA GLY A 496 6.88 -0.20 22.26
C GLY A 496 6.13 1.09 22.66
N VAL A 497 5.35 1.69 21.75
CA VAL A 497 4.55 2.90 22.02
C VAL A 497 3.11 2.58 22.45
N ASP A 498 2.70 1.32 22.34
CA ASP A 498 1.33 0.87 22.63
C ASP A 498 0.94 1.21 24.07
N ASN A 499 1.82 1.01 25.07
CA ASN A 499 1.45 1.17 26.48
C ASN A 499 1.16 2.64 26.88
N PRO A 500 2.03 3.64 26.58
CA PRO A 500 1.73 5.03 26.90
C PRO A 500 0.56 5.59 26.08
N CYS A 501 0.43 5.19 24.82
CA CYS A 501 -0.71 5.57 23.97
C CYS A 501 -2.03 5.06 24.56
N HIS A 502 -2.08 3.79 25.00
CA HIS A 502 -3.25 3.21 25.66
C HIS A 502 -3.59 3.94 26.96
N ALA A 503 -2.61 4.19 27.82
CA ALA A 503 -2.83 4.88 29.09
C ALA A 503 -3.44 6.28 28.89
N LEU A 504 -2.97 7.03 27.89
CA LEU A 504 -3.52 8.35 27.55
C LEU A 504 -4.96 8.26 27.03
N LEU A 505 -5.26 7.27 26.17
CA LEU A 505 -6.60 7.04 25.64
C LEU A 505 -7.58 6.63 26.76
N ASP A 506 -7.21 5.67 27.61
CA ASP A 506 -8.04 5.18 28.72
C ASP A 506 -8.28 6.26 29.78
N SER A 507 -7.34 7.18 29.95
CA SER A 507 -7.46 8.34 30.86
C SER A 507 -8.32 9.48 30.28
N GLY A 508 -8.76 9.38 29.03
CA GLY A 508 -9.51 10.45 28.36
C GLY A 508 -8.69 11.74 28.15
N ILE A 509 -7.36 11.65 28.16
CA ILE A 509 -6.47 12.80 28.00
C ILE A 509 -6.31 13.06 26.50
N HIS A 510 -6.63 14.27 26.05
CA HIS A 510 -6.40 14.65 24.65
C HIS A 510 -4.92 14.94 24.40
N PHE A 511 -4.31 14.18 23.49
CA PHE A 511 -2.89 14.26 23.18
C PHE A 511 -2.63 14.27 21.68
N THR A 512 -1.41 14.64 21.30
CA THR A 512 -0.86 14.49 19.94
C THR A 512 0.40 13.64 19.96
N VAL A 513 0.75 13.10 18.80
CA VAL A 513 2.04 12.41 18.63
C VAL A 513 2.97 13.35 17.89
N ILE A 514 4.17 13.55 18.42
CA ILE A 514 5.20 14.44 17.84
C ILE A 514 6.50 13.69 17.59
N ASP A 515 7.39 14.23 16.79
CA ASP A 515 8.78 13.77 16.69
C ASP A 515 9.76 14.86 17.20
N PRO A 516 11.05 14.54 17.41
CA PRO A 516 12.04 15.48 17.97
C PRO A 516 12.23 16.80 17.19
N SER A 517 11.79 16.87 15.93
CA SER A 517 11.88 18.11 15.15
C SER A 517 10.86 19.18 15.55
N GLN A 518 9.87 18.84 16.37
CA GLN A 518 8.78 19.73 16.75
C GLN A 518 9.04 20.49 18.07
N ASP A 519 8.42 21.66 18.19
CA ASP A 519 8.44 22.47 19.40
C ASP A 519 7.66 21.79 20.55
N LEU A 520 8.27 21.74 21.74
CA LEU A 520 7.72 21.12 22.94
C LEU A 520 6.93 22.11 23.81
N HIS A 521 7.25 23.41 23.72
CA HIS A 521 6.69 24.45 24.59
C HIS A 521 5.16 24.57 24.58
N PRO A 522 4.43 24.26 23.49
CA PRO A 522 2.97 24.32 23.49
C PRO A 522 2.29 23.29 24.40
N PHE A 523 2.98 22.25 24.86
CA PHE A 523 2.36 21.14 25.59
C PHE A 523 2.54 21.28 27.10
N ALA A 524 1.51 20.90 27.86
CA ALA A 524 1.56 20.89 29.32
C ALA A 524 2.37 19.72 29.88
N ALA A 525 2.51 18.65 29.11
CA ALA A 525 3.35 17.51 29.40
C ALA A 525 3.85 16.83 28.10
N VAL A 526 5.06 16.28 28.15
CA VAL A 526 5.64 15.45 27.09
C VAL A 526 5.89 14.05 27.66
N VAL A 527 5.38 13.04 26.96
CA VAL A 527 5.52 11.63 27.29
C VAL A 527 6.59 11.01 26.38
N VAL A 528 7.65 10.47 26.96
CA VAL A 528 8.72 9.76 26.26
C VAL A 528 8.51 8.25 26.47
N PRO A 529 8.14 7.49 25.42
CA PRO A 529 7.71 6.11 25.56
C PRO A 529 8.85 5.12 25.83
N ASP A 530 10.09 5.49 25.49
CA ASP A 530 11.28 4.69 25.77
C ASP A 530 12.53 5.58 25.83
N ALA A 531 13.09 5.71 27.02
CA ALA A 531 14.24 6.52 27.34
C ALA A 531 15.56 5.98 26.75
N SER A 532 15.60 4.70 26.39
CA SER A 532 16.81 4.07 25.82
C SER A 532 17.13 4.59 24.42
N MET A 533 16.13 5.18 23.75
CA MET A 533 16.21 5.74 22.41
C MET A 533 16.40 7.28 22.42
N VAL A 534 16.63 7.88 23.60
CA VAL A 534 16.86 9.32 23.75
C VAL A 534 18.35 9.61 23.70
N ASP A 535 18.78 10.33 22.67
CA ASP A 535 20.16 10.77 22.52
C ASP A 535 20.47 12.06 23.30
N ASP A 536 21.72 12.51 23.23
CA ASP A 536 22.18 13.72 23.90
C ASP A 536 21.48 14.99 23.39
N ALA A 537 21.12 15.05 22.10
CA ALA A 537 20.46 16.21 21.51
C ALA A 537 19.03 16.34 22.01
N LEU A 538 18.27 15.24 22.00
CA LEU A 538 16.92 15.21 22.55
C LEU A 538 16.94 15.40 24.07
N THR A 539 17.95 14.89 24.79
CA THR A 539 18.10 15.16 26.23
C THR A 539 18.22 16.66 26.51
N ALA A 540 19.01 17.39 25.72
CA ALA A 540 19.15 18.85 25.87
C ALA A 540 17.84 19.59 25.60
N GLN A 541 17.10 19.18 24.55
CA GLN A 541 15.78 19.75 24.24
C GLN A 541 14.76 19.50 25.36
N LEU A 542 14.75 18.28 25.92
CA LEU A 542 13.88 17.94 27.06
C LEU A 542 14.26 18.72 28.32
N GLN A 543 15.55 18.95 28.55
CA GLN A 543 16.04 19.78 29.65
C GLN A 543 15.55 21.22 29.51
N GLU A 544 15.73 21.84 28.35
CA GLU A 544 15.24 23.20 28.07
C GLU A 544 13.73 23.31 28.31
N TYR A 545 12.95 22.34 27.84
CA TYR A 545 11.51 22.31 28.05
C TYR A 545 11.13 22.24 29.54
N VAL A 546 11.84 21.44 30.35
CA VAL A 546 11.61 21.37 31.80
C VAL A 546 12.04 22.65 32.51
N GLU A 547 13.16 23.25 32.13
CA GLU A 547 13.64 24.52 32.68
C GLU A 547 12.64 25.66 32.44
N ASN A 548 11.87 25.59 31.35
CA ASN A 548 10.76 26.49 31.05
C ASN A 548 9.43 26.11 31.71
N GLY A 549 9.42 25.18 32.67
CA GLY A 549 8.24 24.77 33.44
C GLY A 549 7.43 23.61 32.83
N GLY A 550 7.95 22.99 31.77
CA GLY A 550 7.38 21.80 31.17
C GLY A 550 7.45 20.57 32.08
N ARG A 551 6.54 19.61 31.85
CA ARG A 551 6.48 18.34 32.60
C ARG A 551 6.82 17.14 31.73
N LEU A 552 7.63 16.23 32.25
CA LEU A 552 8.02 15.00 31.56
C LEU A 552 7.45 13.76 32.24
N LEU A 553 7.00 12.81 31.42
CA LEU A 553 6.76 11.43 31.83
C LEU A 553 7.61 10.52 30.95
N VAL A 554 8.55 9.79 31.55
CA VAL A 554 9.54 9.01 30.82
C VAL A 554 9.43 7.54 31.20
N PHE A 555 9.35 6.68 30.20
CA PHE A 555 9.32 5.22 30.33
C PHE A 555 10.66 4.62 29.88
N GLY A 556 10.99 3.43 30.37
CA GLY A 556 12.22 2.72 30.00
C GLY A 556 13.47 3.26 30.70
N LYS A 557 14.63 2.69 30.34
CA LYS A 557 15.90 3.00 31.01
C LYS A 557 16.57 4.25 30.42
N PRO A 558 16.74 5.34 31.20
CA PRO A 558 17.38 6.56 30.71
C PRO A 558 18.91 6.46 30.64
N SER A 559 19.51 7.35 29.85
CA SER A 559 20.94 7.68 29.95
C SER A 559 21.25 8.35 31.29
N ALA A 560 22.53 8.42 31.69
CA ALA A 560 22.90 9.10 32.94
C ALA A 560 22.50 10.58 32.97
N LYS A 561 22.59 11.27 31.83
CA LYS A 561 22.18 12.69 31.71
C LYS A 561 20.67 12.84 31.89
N LEU A 562 19.88 12.00 31.20
CA LEU A 562 18.43 12.02 31.32
C LEU A 562 17.97 11.59 32.73
N ALA A 563 18.65 10.64 33.37
CA ALA A 563 18.38 10.23 34.74
C ALA A 563 18.55 11.41 35.73
N ASN A 564 19.64 12.16 35.60
CA ASN A 564 19.88 13.35 36.42
C ASN A 564 18.79 14.41 36.21
N LEU A 565 18.35 14.64 34.96
CA LEU A 565 17.21 15.52 34.67
C LEU A 565 15.91 15.06 35.36
N LEU A 566 15.71 13.75 35.46
CA LEU A 566 14.56 13.13 36.14
C LEU A 566 14.71 13.06 37.67
N GLY A 567 15.77 13.65 38.23
CA GLY A 567 15.97 13.69 39.67
C GLY A 567 16.56 12.40 40.26
N VAL A 568 17.18 11.54 39.46
CA VAL A 568 17.74 10.27 39.96
C VAL A 568 19.13 9.97 39.43
N GLU A 569 19.97 9.34 40.24
CA GLU A 569 21.27 8.81 39.84
C GLU A 569 21.19 7.28 39.76
N ALA A 570 21.18 6.75 38.52
CA ALA A 570 21.07 5.32 38.27
C ALA A 570 22.37 4.57 38.62
N GLN A 571 22.25 3.44 39.32
CA GLN A 571 23.38 2.60 39.72
C GLN A 571 23.51 1.35 38.83
N ALA A 572 24.70 0.77 38.85
CA ALA A 572 25.00 -0.48 38.15
C ALA A 572 24.56 -1.70 38.99
N ALA A 573 23.28 -2.03 38.97
CA ALA A 573 22.80 -3.34 39.40
C ALA A 573 21.62 -3.78 38.51
N LYS A 574 21.47 -5.08 38.29
CA LYS A 574 20.37 -5.70 37.54
C LYS A 574 19.97 -6.97 38.25
N GLU A 575 19.02 -6.84 39.17
CA GLU A 575 18.50 -7.99 39.92
C GLU A 575 16.98 -7.92 39.95
N ALA A 576 16.35 -9.05 40.24
CA ALA A 576 14.93 -9.08 40.52
C ALA A 576 14.66 -8.42 41.87
N ALA A 577 13.55 -7.68 41.93
CA ALA A 577 13.14 -6.93 43.09
C ALA A 577 11.62 -6.81 43.14
N TYR A 578 11.14 -6.07 44.12
CA TYR A 578 9.75 -5.72 44.26
C TYR A 578 9.61 -4.19 44.21
N ILE A 579 8.43 -3.71 43.82
CA ILE A 579 8.05 -2.30 43.93
C ILE A 579 6.86 -2.17 44.87
N ASN A 580 6.89 -1.17 45.73
CA ASN A 580 5.74 -0.79 46.55
C ASN A 580 5.03 0.36 45.83
N ILE A 581 3.74 0.23 45.50
CA ILE A 581 3.01 1.31 44.79
C ILE A 581 2.38 2.25 45.81
N ASP A 582 2.74 3.53 45.74
CA ASP A 582 2.14 4.56 46.58
C ASP A 582 0.67 4.81 46.16
N PRO A 583 -0.26 4.93 47.13
CA PRO A 583 -1.67 5.27 46.87
C PRO A 583 -1.88 6.56 46.07
N ARG A 584 -0.90 7.48 46.06
CA ARG A 584 -0.91 8.69 45.23
C ARG A 584 -0.87 8.40 43.73
N ILE A 585 -0.26 7.29 43.29
CA ILE A 585 -0.28 6.87 41.88
C ILE A 585 -1.53 6.06 41.59
N PHE A 586 -1.84 5.10 42.47
CA PHE A 586 -2.92 4.16 42.27
C PHE A 586 -3.80 4.14 43.51
N PRO A 587 -5.02 4.73 43.49
CA PRO A 587 -5.82 4.96 44.69
C PRO A 587 -6.15 3.70 45.50
N THR A 588 -6.12 2.53 44.87
CA THR A 588 -6.37 1.23 45.51
C THR A 588 -5.22 0.26 45.19
N PRO A 589 -3.98 0.54 45.64
CA PRO A 589 -2.86 -0.30 45.28
C PRO A 589 -3.03 -1.67 45.96
N PRO A 590 -2.53 -2.76 45.34
CA PRO A 590 -2.51 -4.05 46.01
C PRO A 590 -1.83 -3.92 47.38
N PRO A 591 -2.36 -4.52 48.46
CA PRO A 591 -1.75 -4.46 49.79
C PRO A 591 -0.55 -5.41 49.89
N THR A 592 0.33 -5.39 48.88
CA THR A 592 1.51 -6.24 48.76
C THR A 592 2.56 -5.53 47.91
N ASN A 593 3.83 -5.84 48.15
CA ASN A 593 4.90 -5.47 47.24
C ASN A 593 4.75 -6.27 45.94
N LEU A 594 4.83 -5.60 44.79
CA LEU A 594 4.69 -6.22 43.48
C LEU A 594 6.05 -6.70 42.98
N TYR A 595 6.16 -8.00 42.74
CA TYR A 595 7.36 -8.58 42.16
C TYR A 595 7.51 -8.17 40.70
N THR A 596 8.69 -7.69 40.31
CA THR A 596 9.01 -7.44 38.91
C THR A 596 9.82 -8.59 38.32
N TYR A 597 9.33 -9.11 37.20
CA TYR A 597 10.06 -10.08 36.38
C TYR A 597 11.13 -9.44 35.49
N LEU A 598 11.12 -8.11 35.38
CA LEU A 598 12.15 -7.32 34.71
C LEU A 598 13.29 -7.03 35.67
N ASP A 599 14.51 -6.99 35.15
CA ASP A 599 15.66 -6.57 35.92
C ASP A 599 15.51 -5.09 36.29
N VAL A 600 15.83 -4.74 37.54
CA VAL A 600 15.75 -3.37 38.03
C VAL A 600 17.15 -2.81 38.23
N ALA A 601 17.36 -1.60 37.72
CA ALA A 601 18.46 -0.74 38.13
C ALA A 601 18.00 0.15 39.30
N PRO A 602 18.61 0.02 40.49
CA PRO A 602 18.33 0.92 41.59
C PRO A 602 18.83 2.32 41.24
N ALA A 603 18.05 3.33 41.63
CA ALA A 603 18.41 4.72 41.41
C ALA A 603 18.30 5.51 42.72
N ARG A 604 19.36 6.27 43.02
CA ARG A 604 19.38 7.15 44.19
C ARG A 604 18.58 8.41 43.86
N PRO A 605 17.52 8.76 44.61
CA PRO A 605 16.82 10.02 44.41
C PRO A 605 17.75 11.21 44.74
N LEU A 606 17.70 12.25 43.92
CA LEU A 606 18.32 13.54 44.17
C LEU A 606 17.44 14.36 45.12
N GLU A 607 18.00 15.43 45.69
CA GLU A 607 17.26 16.31 46.59
C GLU A 607 16.01 16.88 45.90
N GLY A 608 14.88 16.88 46.61
CA GLY A 608 13.58 17.30 46.08
C GLY A 608 12.85 16.28 45.20
N THR A 609 13.38 15.05 45.08
CA THR A 609 12.73 13.98 44.30
C THR A 609 11.82 13.13 45.17
N ASP A 610 10.53 13.10 44.82
CA ASP A 610 9.55 12.21 45.42
C ASP A 610 9.56 10.83 44.76
N VAL A 611 9.84 9.79 45.54
CA VAL A 611 9.78 8.39 45.07
C VAL A 611 8.38 7.83 45.35
N LEU A 612 7.57 7.72 44.30
CA LEU A 612 6.20 7.23 44.39
C LEU A 612 6.08 5.70 44.26
N ALA A 613 7.13 5.01 43.82
CA ALA A 613 7.15 3.55 43.77
C ALA A 613 8.50 3.02 44.28
N PRO A 614 8.76 3.04 45.60
CA PRO A 614 10.08 2.70 46.12
C PRO A 614 10.42 1.24 45.88
N LEU A 615 11.70 1.01 45.59
CA LEU A 615 12.28 -0.31 45.39
C LEU A 615 12.34 -1.06 46.73
N VAL A 616 11.89 -2.30 46.72
CA VAL A 616 11.98 -3.23 47.85
C VAL A 616 12.81 -4.43 47.39
N TRP A 617 13.93 -4.67 48.07
CA TRP A 617 14.81 -5.78 47.70
C TRP A 617 14.21 -7.12 48.13
N ALA A 618 14.52 -8.18 47.40
CA ALA A 618 14.24 -9.52 47.86
C ALA A 618 15.15 -9.85 49.07
N MET A 619 14.61 -10.52 50.09
CA MET A 619 15.37 -10.94 51.27
C MET A 619 16.53 -11.84 50.86
N ASN A 620 17.73 -11.57 51.40
CA ASN A 620 18.90 -12.40 51.12
C ASN A 620 18.93 -13.62 52.06
N HIS A 621 18.58 -14.80 51.56
CA HIS A 621 18.55 -16.04 52.35
C HIS A 621 19.92 -16.71 52.57
N GLY A 622 21.04 -16.05 52.24
CA GLY A 622 22.37 -16.45 52.71
C GLY A 622 22.84 -17.86 52.33
N THR A 623 22.30 -18.47 51.28
CA THR A 623 22.66 -19.83 50.86
C THR A 623 23.06 -19.91 49.39
N ILE A 624 23.69 -21.04 49.04
CA ILE A 624 24.30 -21.42 47.75
C ILE A 624 23.32 -21.27 46.56
N HIS A 625 22.02 -21.10 46.83
CA HIS A 625 21.01 -20.70 45.86
C HIS A 625 21.02 -19.18 45.64
N ILE A 626 21.78 -18.75 44.63
CA ILE A 626 21.95 -17.37 44.16
C ILE A 626 20.69 -16.71 43.55
N SER A 627 19.53 -17.38 43.52
CA SER A 627 18.34 -16.85 42.86
C SER A 627 17.47 -16.04 43.83
N ARG A 628 17.71 -14.73 43.90
CA ARG A 628 16.82 -13.76 44.58
C ARG A 628 15.39 -13.72 44.03
N ARG A 629 15.16 -14.33 42.85
CA ARG A 629 13.84 -14.47 42.22
C ARG A 629 12.85 -15.36 42.99
N GLN A 630 13.33 -16.09 44.00
CA GLN A 630 12.53 -16.99 44.82
C GLN A 630 12.42 -16.54 46.28
N SER A 631 12.87 -15.32 46.59
CA SER A 631 12.91 -14.79 47.95
C SER A 631 11.82 -13.73 48.16
N PRO A 632 11.13 -13.70 49.32
CA PRO A 632 10.10 -12.71 49.62
C PRO A 632 10.69 -11.29 49.67
N PRO A 633 9.87 -10.23 49.57
CA PRO A 633 10.33 -8.86 49.73
C PRO A 633 10.86 -8.61 51.15
N SER A 634 11.83 -7.70 51.31
CA SER A 634 12.20 -7.16 52.61
C SER A 634 11.02 -6.41 53.26
N ASP A 635 11.03 -6.35 54.60
CA ASP A 635 9.96 -5.67 55.35
C ASP A 635 9.95 -4.16 55.08
N GLU A 636 11.13 -3.57 54.90
CA GLU A 636 11.30 -2.13 54.67
C GLU A 636 11.70 -1.83 53.21
N PRO A 637 11.23 -0.71 52.63
CA PRO A 637 11.72 -0.20 51.36
C PRO A 637 13.19 0.21 51.43
N SER A 638 13.89 0.11 50.31
CA SER A 638 15.33 0.41 50.22
C SER A 638 15.69 1.90 50.27
N GLY A 639 14.69 2.80 50.15
CA GLY A 639 14.89 4.23 49.93
C GLY A 639 15.36 4.60 48.52
N LEU A 640 15.50 3.62 47.63
CA LEU A 640 15.88 3.82 46.23
C LEU A 640 14.64 3.81 45.33
N ALA A 641 14.72 4.51 44.21
CA ALA A 641 13.78 4.37 43.11
C ALA A 641 14.13 3.13 42.26
N ALA A 642 13.12 2.60 41.57
CA ALA A 642 13.27 1.49 40.64
C ALA A 642 13.27 1.99 39.19
N ILE A 643 14.30 1.67 38.42
CA ILE A 643 14.31 1.82 36.96
C ILE A 643 14.19 0.43 36.34
N THR A 644 13.05 0.12 35.75
CA THR A 644 12.82 -1.15 35.03
C THR A 644 13.39 -1.08 33.62
N SER A 645 14.08 -2.13 33.18
CA SER A 645 14.60 -2.26 31.81
C SER A 645 13.59 -2.79 30.83
#